data_AF-A0A939XTC3-F1
#
_entry.id   AF-A0A939XTC3-F1
#
_cell.length_a   1.000
_cell.length_b   1.000
_cell.length_c   1.000
_cell.angle_alpha   90.00
_cell.angle_beta   90.00
_cell.angle_gamma   90.00
#
_symmetry.space_group_name_H-M   'P 1'
#
loop_
_entity.id
_entity.type
_entity.pdbx_description
1 polymer ?
#
loop_
_entity_poly.entity_id
_entity_poly.type
_entity_poly.pdbx_seq_one_letter_code
_entity_poly.pdbx_strand_id
1 'polypeptide(L)'
;MKTLKRRHEKKFTNKIFSLKNVYASPSGDIFLMSGIDGLVYRIASFDVQPIPITNDFTSLVSQIVDFKDMVVGGNNTGLVRYNGITFENLCATPSPVLGLAAIDDVLWVGMEEGLGKFTMDGTFQVLSIPTLPNVSINSIQKVSDRDKNHLWLGTNRGFCYYDIQNNHVDIVVYSNDGLPGNEIVTNGLLLNNKGVLYVATYHGVSAYDLRKENAVKFVPQCRIENLFLNGEKISQQRNKFKASENNFIFELAGLSFKDEEAITYEFYMKGLDNDYTASRGKENNARYQNLPAGKYEFVYRAKGKDGIWSTANSFKFEIMKPFYLRWWVILLFVVAFAALIITVVKWREKQLKRRNEMLERIVEERTSEIVQQKEAIELKNAELELQREEILTQRDAIEAKNATLERQKTEILSQRDELEVQKNIAMQQRDEIAHHEQEIMDSIYYAKRIQTAIMPTMETISTVLPEYFILFRPRDIVSGDFYYFKHISHYAVIVAADCTGHGVPGAFMSMLGSAFINEIVVNNQAGMSSGRMLDLLRTSVIESLKQTGKVDEAKDGMDIAVCILDLDTNHLQFSGAFNPMFLVHDGELEEYRADRMPIGIFDLVNVGFTTYDVDVQKGDIVYIFSDGYASQFGGKSGKKFMSSRFKNLLQEVSSQPMPTQKQLLDDKIDAWMGTEYNQVDDILVIGFKIP
;
A
#
# COMPACT_ATOMS: atom_id res chain seq x y z
N MET A 1 -22.39 -35.72 6.56
CA MET A 1 -22.56 -34.93 7.81
C MET A 1 -23.27 -35.81 8.82
N LYS A 2 -22.70 -36.04 10.01
CA LYS A 2 -23.51 -36.56 11.13
C LYS A 2 -24.50 -35.44 11.46
N THR A 3 -25.80 -35.70 11.33
CA THR A 3 -26.82 -34.74 11.73
C THR A 3 -26.69 -34.49 13.23
N LEU A 4 -26.35 -33.26 13.62
CA LEU A 4 -26.39 -32.84 15.01
C LEU A 4 -27.84 -33.01 15.48
N LYS A 5 -28.09 -33.97 16.37
CA LYS A 5 -29.38 -34.08 17.03
C LYS A 5 -29.37 -33.16 18.25
N ARG A 6 -30.27 -32.18 18.25
CA ARG A 6 -30.56 -31.35 19.41
C ARG A 6 -30.94 -32.27 20.58
N ARG A 7 -30.06 -32.36 21.59
CA ARG A 7 -30.32 -33.18 22.77
C ARG A 7 -31.21 -32.46 23.77
N HIS A 8 -30.91 -31.20 24.09
CA HIS A 8 -31.65 -30.38 25.04
C HIS A 8 -31.81 -28.96 24.48
N GLU A 9 -32.92 -28.31 24.79
CA GLU A 9 -33.19 -26.90 24.49
C GLU A 9 -33.76 -26.25 25.74
N LYS A 10 -33.16 -25.15 26.19
CA LYS A 10 -33.63 -24.39 27.33
C LYS A 10 -33.49 -22.91 27.01
N LYS A 11 -34.56 -22.16 27.23
CA LYS A 11 -34.54 -20.70 27.11
C LYS A 11 -34.12 -20.10 28.44
N PHE A 12 -33.08 -19.28 28.41
CA PHE A 12 -32.70 -18.44 29.53
C PHE A 12 -33.54 -17.16 29.49
N THR A 13 -34.08 -16.74 30.63
CA THR A 13 -34.91 -15.53 30.74
C THR A 13 -34.08 -14.24 30.67
N ASN A 14 -32.79 -14.33 30.99
CA ASN A 14 -31.86 -13.20 30.93
C ASN A 14 -31.26 -13.12 29.53
N LYS A 15 -31.36 -11.95 28.90
CA LYS A 15 -30.66 -11.65 27.65
C LYS A 15 -29.18 -11.47 27.94
N ILE A 16 -28.34 -12.29 27.31
CA ILE A 16 -26.88 -12.12 27.30
C ILE A 16 -26.54 -11.35 26.03
N PHE A 17 -25.92 -10.18 26.18
CA PHE A 17 -25.46 -9.36 25.06
C PHE A 17 -23.97 -9.58 24.82
N SER A 18 -23.53 -9.37 23.58
CA SER A 18 -22.10 -9.33 23.20
C SER A 18 -21.28 -10.60 23.51
N LEU A 19 -21.89 -11.80 23.45
CA LEU A 19 -21.15 -13.05 23.64
C LEU A 19 -20.04 -13.20 22.59
N LYS A 20 -18.78 -13.12 23.02
CA LYS A 20 -17.59 -13.21 22.16
C LYS A 20 -17.08 -14.63 22.04
N ASN A 21 -17.11 -15.39 23.14
CA ASN A 21 -16.51 -16.71 23.18
C ASN A 21 -17.25 -17.64 24.15
N VAL A 22 -17.16 -18.94 23.90
CA VAL A 22 -17.74 -20.01 24.72
C VAL A 22 -16.68 -21.06 24.96
N TYR A 23 -16.45 -21.40 26.23
CA TYR A 23 -15.51 -22.43 26.62
C TYR A 23 -16.21 -23.49 27.47
N ALA A 24 -16.00 -24.77 27.17
CA ALA A 24 -16.51 -25.87 27.97
C ALA A 24 -15.31 -26.60 28.61
N SER A 25 -15.20 -26.52 29.93
CA SER A 25 -14.16 -27.21 30.69
C SER A 25 -14.46 -28.72 30.74
N PRO A 26 -13.43 -29.60 30.77
CA PRO A 26 -13.59 -31.04 31.02
C PRO A 26 -14.35 -31.38 32.30
N SER A 27 -14.35 -30.46 33.28
CA SER A 27 -15.14 -30.58 34.52
C SER A 27 -16.66 -30.53 34.29
N GLY A 28 -17.11 -30.08 33.11
CA GLY A 28 -18.52 -29.92 32.74
C GLY A 28 -19.03 -28.48 32.81
N ASP A 29 -18.23 -27.56 33.37
CA ASP A 29 -18.57 -26.14 33.42
C ASP A 29 -18.49 -25.49 32.03
N ILE A 30 -19.48 -24.67 31.69
CA ILE A 30 -19.48 -23.86 30.47
C ILE A 30 -19.34 -22.38 30.86
N PHE A 31 -18.33 -21.72 30.30
CA PHE A 31 -18.08 -20.29 30.46
C PHE A 31 -18.49 -19.53 29.20
N LEU A 32 -19.30 -18.49 29.39
CA LEU A 32 -19.75 -17.56 28.36
C LEU A 32 -19.08 -16.21 28.59
N MET A 33 -18.26 -15.75 27.66
CA MET A 33 -17.46 -14.54 27.80
C MET A 33 -18.07 -13.40 26.97
N SER A 34 -18.50 -12.30 27.60
CA SER A 34 -19.06 -11.14 26.88
C SER A 34 -18.00 -10.14 26.39
N GLY A 35 -16.73 -10.34 26.76
CA GLY A 35 -15.63 -9.47 26.39
C GLY A 35 -15.62 -8.14 27.16
N ILE A 36 -16.13 -7.07 26.54
CA ILE A 36 -15.89 -5.66 26.95
C ILE A 36 -16.61 -5.30 28.25
N ASP A 37 -17.77 -5.88 28.53
CA ASP A 37 -18.57 -5.53 29.73
C ASP A 37 -18.02 -6.15 31.02
N GLY A 38 -16.88 -6.87 30.93
CA GLY A 38 -16.24 -7.52 32.07
C GLY A 38 -17.11 -8.57 32.75
N LEU A 39 -17.97 -9.24 31.98
CA LEU A 39 -18.92 -10.22 32.48
C LEU A 39 -18.62 -11.59 31.90
N VAL A 40 -18.40 -12.56 32.78
CA VAL A 40 -18.27 -13.97 32.43
C VAL A 40 -19.44 -14.71 33.06
N TYR A 41 -20.22 -15.46 32.29
CA TYR A 41 -21.24 -16.32 32.88
C TYR A 41 -20.73 -17.75 32.99
N ARG A 42 -20.99 -18.39 34.13
CA ARG A 42 -20.72 -19.82 34.32
C ARG A 42 -22.03 -20.59 34.32
N ILE A 43 -22.06 -21.71 33.60
CA ILE A 43 -23.15 -22.68 33.57
C ILE A 43 -22.57 -23.99 34.08
N ALA A 44 -22.91 -24.36 35.33
CA ALA A 44 -22.42 -25.59 35.94
C ALA A 44 -23.07 -26.87 35.35
N SER A 45 -24.30 -26.74 34.88
CA SER A 45 -24.99 -27.77 34.11
C SER A 45 -26.08 -27.13 33.25
N PHE A 46 -26.53 -27.81 32.19
CA PHE A 46 -27.63 -27.34 31.34
C PHE A 46 -28.95 -27.11 32.10
N ASP A 47 -29.08 -27.66 33.31
CA ASP A 47 -30.25 -27.52 34.17
C ASP A 47 -30.21 -26.28 35.08
N VAL A 48 -29.06 -25.61 35.19
CA VAL A 48 -28.87 -24.44 36.05
C VAL A 48 -28.88 -23.15 35.22
N GLN A 49 -29.36 -22.05 35.80
CA GLN A 49 -29.28 -20.73 35.16
C GLN A 49 -27.82 -20.25 35.10
N PRO A 50 -27.41 -19.53 34.04
CA PRO A 50 -26.08 -18.95 33.97
C PRO A 50 -25.83 -18.00 35.15
N ILE A 51 -24.77 -18.24 35.90
CA ILE A 51 -24.35 -17.44 37.04
C ILE A 51 -23.38 -16.37 36.54
N PRO A 52 -23.71 -15.07 36.65
CA PRO A 52 -22.78 -14.00 36.29
C PRO A 52 -21.62 -13.95 37.29
N ILE A 53 -20.41 -13.86 36.76
CA ILE A 53 -19.16 -13.66 37.50
C ILE A 53 -18.63 -12.30 37.06
N THR A 54 -18.48 -11.39 38.02
CA THR A 54 -17.98 -10.04 37.77
C THR A 54 -17.11 -9.56 38.92
N ASN A 55 -15.91 -9.07 38.58
CA ASN A 55 -15.02 -8.33 39.46
C ASN A 55 -13.96 -7.59 38.63
N ASP A 56 -12.97 -6.98 39.28
CA ASP A 56 -11.90 -6.22 38.61
C ASP A 56 -11.08 -7.06 37.61
N PHE A 57 -11.10 -8.39 37.73
CA PHE A 57 -10.34 -9.33 36.90
C PHE A 57 -11.13 -9.92 35.73
N THR A 58 -12.45 -9.74 35.68
CA THR A 58 -13.29 -10.25 34.58
C THR A 58 -13.38 -9.31 33.38
N SER A 59 -12.93 -8.06 33.52
CA SER A 59 -12.82 -7.10 32.40
C SER A 59 -11.99 -7.69 31.27
N LEU A 60 -12.51 -7.68 30.04
CA LEU A 60 -11.81 -8.12 28.83
C LEU A 60 -11.29 -9.57 28.85
N VAL A 61 -11.87 -10.45 29.68
CA VAL A 61 -11.61 -11.89 29.58
C VAL A 61 -12.26 -12.43 28.30
N SER A 62 -11.43 -12.64 27.27
CA SER A 62 -11.86 -13.01 25.91
C SER A 62 -11.65 -14.50 25.60
N GLN A 63 -10.76 -15.16 26.34
CA GLN A 63 -10.46 -16.57 26.21
C GLN A 63 -10.21 -17.20 27.58
N ILE A 64 -10.65 -18.45 27.71
CA ILE A 64 -10.41 -19.32 28.87
C ILE A 64 -9.88 -20.66 28.35
N VAL A 65 -8.96 -21.26 29.10
CA VAL A 65 -8.42 -22.59 28.85
C VAL A 65 -8.24 -23.34 30.17
N ASP A 66 -8.38 -24.66 30.16
CA ASP A 66 -7.92 -25.48 31.26
C ASP A 66 -6.40 -25.67 31.17
N PHE A 67 -5.72 -25.29 32.23
CA PHE A 67 -4.30 -25.53 32.42
C PHE A 67 -4.14 -26.40 33.68
N LYS A 68 -4.03 -27.72 33.45
CA LYS A 68 -4.06 -28.75 34.50
C LYS A 68 -5.34 -28.66 35.32
N ASP A 69 -5.23 -28.39 36.62
CA ASP A 69 -6.36 -28.29 37.55
C ASP A 69 -6.89 -26.84 37.66
N MET A 70 -6.36 -25.91 36.86
CA MET A 70 -6.76 -24.50 36.86
C MET A 70 -7.54 -24.16 35.60
N VAL A 71 -8.60 -23.37 35.77
CA VAL A 71 -9.25 -22.66 34.68
C VAL A 71 -8.62 -21.28 34.60
N VAL A 72 -7.90 -21.01 33.51
CA VAL A 72 -7.11 -19.78 33.33
C VAL A 72 -7.69 -18.97 32.16
N GLY A 73 -7.85 -17.67 32.37
CA GLY A 73 -8.20 -16.70 31.35
C GLY A 73 -7.12 -15.63 31.18
N GLY A 74 -7.25 -14.84 30.13
CA GLY A 74 -6.39 -13.70 29.84
C GLY A 74 -7.20 -12.43 29.73
N ASN A 75 -6.68 -11.32 30.27
CA ASN A 75 -7.27 -10.00 30.18
C ASN A 75 -6.21 -8.92 29.85
N ASN A 76 -6.57 -7.64 30.01
CA ASN A 76 -5.70 -6.49 29.75
C ASN A 76 -4.54 -6.30 30.75
N THR A 77 -4.58 -6.97 31.91
CA THR A 77 -3.57 -6.88 32.97
C THR A 77 -2.72 -8.14 33.11
N GLY A 78 -3.18 -9.26 32.55
CA GLY A 78 -2.43 -10.50 32.45
C GLY A 78 -3.28 -11.75 32.52
N LEU A 79 -2.72 -12.78 33.17
CA LEU A 79 -3.38 -14.06 33.40
C LEU A 79 -4.23 -14.01 34.66
N VAL A 80 -5.43 -14.55 34.58
CA VAL A 80 -6.36 -14.68 35.70
C VAL A 80 -6.78 -16.13 35.87
N ARG A 81 -6.97 -16.59 37.10
CA ARG A 81 -7.48 -17.94 37.38
C ARG A 81 -8.85 -17.89 38.03
N TYR A 82 -9.70 -18.86 37.70
CA TYR A 82 -10.97 -19.06 38.38
C TYR A 82 -10.77 -19.91 39.64
N ASN A 83 -11.17 -19.40 40.80
CA ASN A 83 -11.02 -20.09 42.09
C ASN A 83 -12.26 -20.91 42.51
N GLY A 84 -13.22 -21.10 41.60
CA GLY A 84 -14.50 -21.76 41.88
C GLY A 84 -15.64 -20.80 42.25
N ILE A 85 -15.32 -19.54 42.55
CA ILE A 85 -16.30 -18.48 42.84
C ILE A 85 -16.11 -17.30 41.89
N THR A 86 -14.89 -16.77 41.79
CA THR A 86 -14.55 -15.60 40.96
C THR A 86 -13.18 -15.77 40.27
N PHE A 87 -12.82 -14.83 39.41
CA PHE A 87 -11.47 -14.71 38.86
C PHE A 87 -10.55 -13.94 39.80
N GLU A 88 -9.30 -14.36 39.90
CA GLU A 88 -8.25 -13.66 40.63
C GLU A 88 -6.97 -13.59 39.80
N ASN A 89 -6.10 -12.62 40.09
CA ASN A 89 -4.83 -12.50 39.40
C ASN A 89 -3.98 -13.75 39.58
N LEU A 90 -3.53 -14.34 38.46
CA LEU A 90 -2.57 -15.43 38.42
C LEU A 90 -1.16 -14.90 38.18
N CYS A 91 -1.00 -14.02 37.18
CA CYS A 91 0.28 -13.43 36.81
C CYS A 91 0.07 -12.17 35.96
N ALA A 92 0.76 -11.07 36.29
CA ALA A 92 0.75 -9.87 35.45
C ALA A 92 1.61 -10.07 34.20
N THR A 93 1.15 -9.55 33.06
CA THR A 93 1.92 -9.56 31.80
C THR A 93 2.32 -8.13 31.40
N PRO A 94 3.38 -7.96 30.58
CA PRO A 94 3.81 -6.63 30.12
C PRO A 94 2.78 -5.92 29.22
N SER A 95 1.97 -6.69 28.48
CA SER A 95 0.93 -6.18 27.60
C SER A 95 -0.31 -7.09 27.62
N PRO A 96 -1.47 -6.63 27.13
CA PRO A 96 -2.72 -7.38 27.15
C PRO A 96 -2.61 -8.78 26.55
N VAL A 97 -3.29 -9.75 27.18
CA VAL A 97 -3.36 -11.13 26.70
C VAL A 97 -4.43 -11.26 25.62
N LEU A 98 -4.03 -11.70 24.43
CA LEU A 98 -4.88 -11.83 23.25
C LEU A 98 -5.16 -13.28 22.86
N GLY A 99 -4.26 -14.21 23.21
CA GLY A 99 -4.40 -15.63 22.89
C GLY A 99 -3.83 -16.54 23.97
N LEU A 100 -4.45 -17.70 24.18
CA LEU A 100 -4.01 -18.69 25.15
C LEU A 100 -4.01 -20.10 24.55
N ALA A 101 -2.96 -20.87 24.87
CA ALA A 101 -2.92 -22.30 24.58
C ALA A 101 -2.16 -23.07 25.67
N ALA A 102 -2.84 -24.01 26.32
CA ALA A 102 -2.23 -24.93 27.26
C ALA A 102 -1.62 -26.12 26.52
N ILE A 103 -0.31 -26.32 26.67
CA ILE A 103 0.43 -27.43 26.04
C ILE A 103 1.33 -28.08 27.10
N ASP A 104 0.91 -29.27 27.53
CA ASP A 104 1.52 -30.02 28.64
C ASP A 104 1.61 -29.18 29.93
N ASP A 105 2.83 -28.83 30.36
CA ASP A 105 3.13 -28.08 31.59
C ASP A 105 3.43 -26.59 31.32
N VAL A 106 3.19 -26.13 30.09
CA VAL A 106 3.42 -24.75 29.65
C VAL A 106 2.12 -24.15 29.14
N LEU A 107 1.77 -22.99 29.68
CA LEU A 107 0.73 -22.13 29.15
C LEU A 107 1.38 -21.10 28.24
N TRP A 108 1.09 -21.19 26.94
CA TRP A 108 1.52 -20.22 25.94
C TRP A 108 0.56 -19.05 25.92
N VAL A 109 1.14 -17.85 25.96
CA VAL A 109 0.41 -16.58 26.14
C VAL A 109 0.74 -15.67 24.97
N GLY A 110 -0.21 -15.48 24.08
CA GLY A 110 -0.13 -14.50 23.03
C GLY A 110 -0.53 -13.13 23.58
N MET A 111 0.30 -12.13 23.34
CA MET A 111 0.12 -10.78 23.83
C MET A 111 0.12 -9.78 22.67
N GLU A 112 -0.28 -8.54 22.96
CA GLU A 112 -0.16 -7.43 22.01
C GLU A 112 1.30 -7.19 21.58
N GLU A 113 2.23 -7.40 22.51
CA GLU A 113 3.68 -7.28 22.28
C GLU A 113 4.38 -8.65 22.32
N GLY A 114 3.96 -9.58 21.47
CA GLY A 114 4.67 -10.83 21.22
C GLY A 114 4.16 -12.04 22.00
N LEU A 115 5.07 -12.98 22.27
CA LEU A 115 4.76 -14.30 22.84
C LEU A 115 5.36 -14.45 24.24
N GLY A 116 4.59 -14.98 25.17
CA GLY A 116 5.01 -15.35 26.51
C GLY A 116 4.78 -16.83 26.79
N LYS A 117 5.49 -17.35 27.79
CA LYS A 117 5.23 -18.66 28.38
C LYS A 117 5.09 -18.55 29.89
N PHE A 118 4.10 -19.22 30.44
CA PHE A 118 3.85 -19.37 31.87
C PHE A 118 4.01 -20.84 32.25
N THR A 119 4.77 -21.12 33.31
CA THR A 119 5.04 -22.48 33.80
C THR A 119 4.44 -22.71 35.18
N MET A 120 4.26 -23.99 35.55
CA MET A 120 3.60 -24.39 36.81
C MET A 120 4.31 -23.92 38.09
N ASP A 121 5.59 -23.56 38.00
CA ASP A 121 6.36 -22.95 39.09
C ASP A 121 6.00 -21.46 39.33
N GLY A 122 5.09 -20.90 38.52
CA GLY A 122 4.68 -19.50 38.58
C GLY A 122 5.57 -18.56 37.76
N THR A 123 6.54 -19.09 37.02
CA THR A 123 7.45 -18.28 36.21
C THR A 123 6.77 -17.83 34.92
N PHE A 124 6.81 -16.52 34.64
CA PHE A 124 6.41 -15.94 33.35
C PHE A 124 7.65 -15.42 32.61
N GLN A 125 7.80 -15.83 31.35
CA GLN A 125 8.90 -15.39 30.49
C GLN A 125 8.36 -14.90 29.15
N VAL A 126 8.73 -13.67 28.78
CA VAL A 126 8.53 -13.14 27.43
C VAL A 126 9.60 -13.72 26.50
N LEU A 127 9.18 -14.16 25.33
CA LEU A 127 10.04 -14.70 24.28
C LEU A 127 10.20 -13.66 23.18
N SER A 128 11.45 -13.31 22.88
CA SER A 128 11.77 -12.51 21.70
C SER A 128 11.83 -13.41 20.48
N ILE A 129 10.99 -13.12 19.47
CA ILE A 129 10.98 -13.78 18.17
C ILE A 129 11.71 -12.86 17.18
N PRO A 130 13.01 -13.05 16.90
CA PRO A 130 13.81 -12.06 16.18
C PRO A 130 13.35 -11.81 14.73
N THR A 131 12.74 -12.81 14.12
CA THR A 131 12.21 -12.74 12.75
C THR A 131 10.88 -11.99 12.66
N LEU A 132 10.20 -11.76 13.78
CA LEU A 132 8.91 -11.05 13.86
C LEU A 132 8.93 -10.08 15.05
N PRO A 133 9.72 -8.98 15.00
CA PRO A 133 9.70 -7.98 16.05
C PRO A 133 8.38 -7.20 16.04
N ASN A 134 7.87 -6.87 17.22
CA ASN A 134 6.70 -6.02 17.45
C ASN A 134 5.42 -6.53 16.74
N VAL A 135 5.12 -7.82 16.87
CA VAL A 135 3.88 -8.42 16.36
C VAL A 135 2.95 -8.82 17.50
N SER A 136 1.65 -8.65 17.30
CA SER A 136 0.65 -9.16 18.23
C SER A 136 0.40 -10.63 17.95
N ILE A 137 0.19 -11.43 18.99
CA ILE A 137 -0.14 -12.86 18.87
C ILE A 137 -1.59 -13.07 19.32
N ASN A 138 -2.49 -13.13 18.33
CA ASN A 138 -3.94 -13.15 18.54
C ASN A 138 -4.49 -14.58 18.68
N SER A 139 -3.75 -15.59 18.21
CA SER A 139 -4.19 -16.98 18.26
C SER A 139 -2.98 -17.91 18.37
N ILE A 140 -3.10 -18.95 19.19
CA ILE A 140 -2.07 -19.97 19.35
C ILE A 140 -2.74 -21.32 19.18
N GLN A 141 -2.25 -22.13 18.26
CA GLN A 141 -2.80 -23.45 17.97
C GLN A 141 -1.69 -24.50 18.01
N LYS A 142 -1.91 -25.54 18.82
CA LYS A 142 -1.03 -26.71 18.89
C LYS A 142 -1.06 -27.48 17.57
N VAL A 143 0.11 -27.97 17.13
CA VAL A 143 0.27 -28.71 15.87
C VAL A 143 -0.19 -30.16 15.98
N SER A 144 0.26 -30.89 17.00
CA SER A 144 -0.30 -32.22 17.32
C SER A 144 0.17 -32.67 18.70
N ASP A 145 -0.43 -33.72 19.25
CA ASP A 145 0.06 -34.31 20.50
C ASP A 145 1.47 -34.94 20.38
N ARG A 146 1.91 -35.24 19.16
CA ARG A 146 3.23 -35.82 18.87
C ARG A 146 4.30 -34.75 18.63
N ASP A 147 3.89 -33.61 18.08
CA ASP A 147 4.78 -32.48 17.78
C ASP A 147 4.60 -31.40 18.84
N LYS A 148 5.48 -31.45 19.85
CA LYS A 148 5.51 -30.52 20.98
C LYS A 148 6.46 -29.33 20.74
N ASN A 149 7.20 -29.37 19.63
CA ASN A 149 8.23 -28.38 19.35
C ASN A 149 7.72 -27.24 18.47
N HIS A 150 6.53 -27.38 17.88
CA HIS A 150 5.99 -26.37 16.99
C HIS A 150 4.65 -25.83 17.45
N LEU A 151 4.43 -24.55 17.15
CA LEU A 151 3.17 -23.84 17.33
C LEU A 151 2.76 -23.16 16.02
N TRP A 152 1.47 -23.16 15.77
CA TRP A 152 0.87 -22.19 14.86
C TRP A 152 0.56 -20.92 15.64
N LEU A 153 1.12 -19.80 15.21
CA LEU A 153 0.85 -18.48 15.79
C LEU A 153 0.11 -17.62 14.76
N GLY A 154 -1.04 -17.10 15.15
CA GLY A 154 -1.82 -16.15 14.37
C GLY A 154 -1.52 -14.75 14.85
N THR A 155 -1.15 -13.85 13.93
CA THR A 155 -0.65 -12.51 14.27
C THR A 155 -1.46 -11.40 13.61
N ASN A 156 -1.15 -10.14 13.90
CA ASN A 156 -1.62 -9.01 13.10
C ASN A 156 -0.94 -8.91 11.71
N ARG A 157 0.05 -9.77 11.42
CA ARG A 157 0.83 -9.82 10.18
C ARG A 157 0.92 -11.24 9.61
N GLY A 158 -0.22 -11.88 9.42
CA GLY A 158 -0.36 -13.23 8.90
C GLY A 158 -0.25 -14.29 9.99
N PHE A 159 0.02 -15.54 9.61
CA PHE A 159 0.29 -16.61 10.57
C PHE A 159 1.66 -17.24 10.32
N CYS A 160 2.23 -17.87 11.35
CA CYS A 160 3.52 -18.50 11.25
C CYS A 160 3.59 -19.86 11.95
N TYR A 161 4.54 -20.69 11.49
CA TYR A 161 4.93 -21.95 12.10
C TYR A 161 6.20 -21.71 12.91
N TYR A 162 6.08 -21.77 14.23
CA TYR A 162 7.14 -21.38 15.16
C TYR A 162 7.75 -22.60 15.83
N ASP A 163 9.07 -22.76 15.68
CA ASP A 163 9.89 -23.77 16.38
C ASP A 163 10.33 -23.23 17.74
N ILE A 164 9.77 -23.84 18.78
CA ILE A 164 10.01 -23.55 20.19
C ILE A 164 11.46 -23.84 20.59
N GLN A 165 12.07 -24.92 20.10
CA GLN A 165 13.41 -25.34 20.53
C GLN A 165 14.49 -24.41 20.00
N ASN A 166 14.37 -24.04 18.72
CA ASN A 166 15.37 -23.21 18.05
C ASN A 166 15.07 -21.71 18.14
N ASN A 167 13.93 -21.32 18.72
CA ASN A 167 13.43 -19.94 18.73
C ASN A 167 13.44 -19.34 17.31
N HIS A 168 12.89 -20.09 16.37
CA HIS A 168 12.92 -19.76 14.95
C HIS A 168 11.53 -19.88 14.34
N VAL A 169 11.28 -19.09 13.31
CA VAL A 169 10.03 -19.17 12.55
C VAL A 169 10.32 -19.83 11.22
N ASP A 170 9.82 -21.05 11.05
CA ASP A 170 10.09 -21.87 9.88
C ASP A 170 9.28 -21.42 8.67
N ILE A 171 8.03 -21.00 8.90
CA ILE A 171 7.08 -20.62 7.84
C ILE A 171 6.36 -19.35 8.28
N VAL A 172 6.24 -18.39 7.36
CA VAL A 172 5.35 -17.24 7.50
C VAL A 172 4.50 -17.13 6.25
N VAL A 173 3.21 -16.87 6.44
CA VAL A 173 2.22 -16.75 5.36
C VAL A 173 1.48 -15.43 5.51
N TYR A 174 1.45 -14.66 4.43
CA TYR A 174 0.78 -13.35 4.34
C TYR A 174 -0.35 -13.35 3.31
N SER A 175 -0.99 -12.20 3.12
CA SER A 175 -1.97 -11.97 2.05
C SER A 175 -1.42 -12.29 0.66
N ASN A 176 -0.15 -11.94 0.40
CA ASN A 176 0.53 -12.21 -0.86
C ASN A 176 0.76 -13.72 -1.11
N ASP A 177 0.64 -14.55 -0.08
CA ASP A 177 0.70 -16.02 -0.16
C ASP A 177 -0.68 -16.68 -0.34
N GLY A 178 -1.74 -15.88 -0.47
CA GLY A 178 -3.11 -16.34 -0.68
C GLY A 178 -4.03 -16.23 0.55
N LEU A 179 -3.60 -15.56 1.62
CA LEU A 179 -4.52 -15.20 2.72
C LEU A 179 -5.46 -14.05 2.28
N PRO A 180 -6.75 -14.08 2.66
CA PRO A 180 -7.69 -12.98 2.43
C PRO A 180 -7.29 -11.66 3.11
N GLY A 181 -6.49 -11.74 4.17
CA GLY A 181 -5.99 -10.60 4.93
C GLY A 181 -4.84 -11.00 5.85
N ASN A 182 -4.10 -10.01 6.35
CA ASN A 182 -2.97 -10.26 7.26
C ASN A 182 -3.40 -10.33 8.72
N GLU A 183 -4.48 -9.69 9.13
CA GLU A 183 -4.88 -9.70 10.54
C GLU A 183 -5.66 -10.99 10.88
N ILE A 184 -5.02 -11.87 11.64
CA ILE A 184 -5.64 -13.10 12.16
C ILE A 184 -6.53 -12.73 13.35
N VAL A 185 -7.80 -13.14 13.30
CA VAL A 185 -8.74 -12.85 14.38
C VAL A 185 -8.36 -13.61 15.66
N THR A 186 -8.82 -13.13 16.82
CA THR A 186 -8.65 -13.85 18.09
C THR A 186 -9.22 -15.26 17.98
N ASN A 187 -8.41 -16.26 18.37
CA ASN A 187 -8.75 -17.68 18.23
C ASN A 187 -9.08 -18.11 16.78
N GLY A 188 -8.54 -17.39 15.79
CA GLY A 188 -8.80 -17.60 14.36
C GLY A 188 -8.07 -18.79 13.73
N LEU A 189 -7.26 -19.53 14.49
CA LEU A 189 -6.58 -20.73 14.03
C LEU A 189 -7.29 -21.99 14.50
N LEU A 190 -7.58 -22.91 13.59
CA LEU A 190 -8.19 -24.20 13.90
C LEU A 190 -7.56 -25.31 13.06
N LEU A 191 -6.85 -26.23 13.72
CA LEU A 191 -6.31 -27.40 13.05
C LEU A 191 -7.32 -28.55 13.06
N ASN A 192 -7.68 -29.06 11.88
CA ASN A 192 -8.56 -30.22 11.81
C ASN A 192 -7.81 -31.55 12.02
N ASN A 193 -8.57 -32.62 12.22
CA ASN A 193 -8.04 -33.98 12.38
C ASN A 193 -7.31 -34.55 11.15
N LYS A 194 -7.42 -33.89 10.00
CA LYS A 194 -6.66 -34.23 8.79
C LYS A 194 -5.38 -33.41 8.68
N GLY A 195 -5.01 -32.56 9.64
CA GLY A 195 -3.81 -31.72 9.57
C GLY A 195 -3.92 -30.52 8.63
N VAL A 196 -5.14 -30.08 8.30
CA VAL A 196 -5.38 -28.83 7.57
C VAL A 196 -5.70 -27.73 8.58
N LEU A 197 -4.92 -26.66 8.56
CA LEU A 197 -5.09 -25.49 9.39
C LEU A 197 -6.08 -24.52 8.73
N TYR A 198 -7.19 -24.27 9.39
CA TYR A 198 -8.09 -23.18 9.02
C TYR A 198 -7.61 -21.90 9.69
N VAL A 199 -7.58 -20.84 8.90
CA VAL A 199 -7.04 -19.53 9.29
C VAL A 199 -8.10 -18.49 8.98
N ALA A 200 -8.64 -17.86 10.01
CA ALA A 200 -9.66 -16.82 9.91
C ALA A 200 -9.05 -15.42 10.05
N THR A 201 -9.44 -14.55 9.14
CA THR A 201 -9.07 -13.13 9.09
C THR A 201 -10.35 -12.29 9.09
N TYR A 202 -10.24 -10.97 9.30
CA TYR A 202 -11.39 -10.07 9.12
C TYR A 202 -11.91 -10.00 7.67
N HIS A 203 -11.15 -10.52 6.69
CA HIS A 203 -11.49 -10.51 5.26
C HIS A 203 -11.91 -11.89 4.72
N GLY A 204 -11.97 -12.93 5.55
CA GLY A 204 -12.38 -14.27 5.14
C GLY A 204 -11.59 -15.38 5.80
N VAL A 205 -11.81 -16.62 5.34
CA VAL A 205 -11.20 -17.83 5.90
C VAL A 205 -10.39 -18.56 4.83
N SER A 206 -9.20 -19.01 5.20
CA SER A 206 -8.31 -19.86 4.39
C SER A 206 -8.11 -21.22 5.00
N ALA A 207 -7.67 -22.17 4.17
CA ALA A 207 -7.26 -23.50 4.59
C ALA A 207 -5.83 -23.77 4.10
N TYR A 208 -4.92 -24.02 5.03
CA TYR A 208 -3.52 -24.31 4.80
C TYR A 208 -3.21 -25.77 5.11
N ASP A 209 -2.60 -26.50 4.17
CA ASP A 209 -2.21 -27.90 4.35
C ASP A 209 -0.70 -28.04 4.18
N LEU A 210 0.00 -28.17 5.30
CA LEU A 210 1.47 -28.28 5.34
C LEU A 210 2.00 -29.45 4.49
N ARG A 211 1.22 -30.52 4.29
CA ARG A 211 1.65 -31.69 3.51
C ARG A 211 1.63 -31.45 2.00
N LYS A 212 0.94 -30.40 1.54
CA LYS A 212 0.84 -30.03 0.13
C LYS A 212 1.89 -29.02 -0.28
N GLU A 213 2.79 -28.64 0.63
CA GLU A 213 3.88 -27.73 0.32
C GLU A 213 4.78 -28.39 -0.74
N ASN A 214 4.65 -27.90 -1.99
CA ASN A 214 5.49 -28.35 -3.08
C ASN A 214 6.88 -27.74 -2.90
N ALA A 215 7.85 -28.60 -2.58
CA ALA A 215 9.23 -28.27 -2.26
C ALA A 215 10.07 -27.76 -3.45
N VAL A 216 9.45 -27.26 -4.53
CA VAL A 216 10.21 -26.63 -5.62
C VAL A 216 10.58 -25.22 -5.16
N LYS A 217 11.66 -25.14 -4.38
CA LYS A 217 12.26 -23.86 -4.00
C LYS A 217 12.77 -23.18 -5.26
N PHE A 218 12.33 -21.94 -5.49
CA PHE A 218 12.67 -21.19 -6.69
C PHE A 218 13.86 -20.29 -6.41
N VAL A 219 14.91 -20.44 -7.23
CA VAL A 219 16.09 -19.58 -7.17
C VAL A 219 15.89 -18.47 -8.19
N PRO A 220 15.79 -17.19 -7.79
CA PRO A 220 15.51 -16.11 -8.72
C PRO A 220 16.65 -15.93 -9.71
N GLN A 221 16.34 -15.73 -10.99
CA GLN A 221 17.38 -15.36 -11.96
C GLN A 221 17.68 -13.88 -11.83
N CYS A 222 18.93 -13.55 -11.48
CA CYS A 222 19.38 -12.16 -11.38
C CYS A 222 20.10 -11.74 -12.67
N ARG A 223 19.67 -10.64 -13.28
CA ARG A 223 20.28 -10.05 -14.49
C ARG A 223 20.43 -8.55 -14.33
N ILE A 224 21.35 -7.96 -15.10
CA ILE A 224 21.37 -6.50 -15.29
C ILE A 224 20.24 -6.17 -16.27
N GLU A 225 19.25 -5.43 -15.81
CA GLU A 225 18.14 -4.95 -16.64
C GLU A 225 18.56 -3.72 -17.44
N ASN A 226 19.12 -2.73 -16.74
CA ASN A 226 19.60 -1.50 -17.34
C ASN A 226 21.03 -1.20 -16.89
N LEU A 227 21.82 -0.71 -17.82
CA LEU A 227 23.17 -0.22 -17.57
C LEU A 227 23.23 1.23 -18.04
N PHE A 228 23.58 2.14 -17.14
CA PHE A 228 23.78 3.54 -17.46
C PHE A 228 25.24 3.92 -17.38
N LEU A 229 25.69 4.67 -18.38
CA LEU A 229 27.03 5.23 -18.48
C LEU A 229 26.92 6.75 -18.54
N ASN A 230 27.47 7.45 -17.55
CA ASN A 230 27.39 8.92 -17.44
C ASN A 230 25.96 9.48 -17.59
N GLY A 231 24.95 8.74 -17.13
CA GLY A 231 23.54 9.13 -17.19
C GLY A 231 22.78 8.66 -18.44
N GLU A 232 23.46 8.13 -19.46
CA GLU A 232 22.81 7.57 -20.65
C GLU A 232 22.67 6.05 -20.56
N LYS A 233 21.50 5.52 -20.92
CA LYS A 233 21.24 4.07 -20.96
C LYS A 233 21.96 3.46 -22.16
N ILE A 234 22.76 2.42 -21.92
CA ILE A 234 23.48 1.69 -22.98
C ILE A 234 22.87 0.30 -23.20
N SER A 235 22.61 -0.07 -24.46
CA SER A 235 21.90 -1.31 -24.82
C SER A 235 22.80 -2.50 -25.19
N GLN A 236 24.12 -2.34 -25.20
CA GLN A 236 25.08 -3.38 -25.64
C GLN A 236 26.29 -3.54 -24.70
N GLN A 237 26.75 -4.80 -24.57
CA GLN A 237 27.93 -5.24 -23.82
C GLN A 237 29.24 -4.75 -24.46
N ARG A 238 29.49 -3.44 -24.38
CA ARG A 238 30.83 -2.90 -24.60
C ARG A 238 31.64 -3.17 -23.33
N ASN A 239 32.76 -3.86 -23.47
CA ASN A 239 33.61 -4.21 -22.32
C ASN A 239 34.86 -3.32 -22.22
N LYS A 240 34.96 -2.26 -23.05
CA LYS A 240 36.09 -1.32 -23.07
C LYS A 240 35.60 0.12 -23.20
N PHE A 241 35.85 0.93 -22.19
CA PHE A 241 35.38 2.30 -22.06
C PHE A 241 36.53 3.31 -22.16
N LYS A 242 36.24 4.53 -22.63
CA LYS A 242 37.20 5.64 -22.66
C LYS A 242 37.40 6.16 -21.23
N ALA A 243 38.49 6.91 -21.01
CA ALA A 243 38.74 7.52 -19.71
C ALA A 243 37.62 8.49 -19.24
N SER A 244 36.86 9.07 -20.17
CA SER A 244 35.70 9.93 -19.88
C SER A 244 34.43 9.15 -19.56
N GLU A 245 34.40 7.85 -19.80
CA GLU A 245 33.26 6.94 -19.64
C GLU A 245 33.44 6.14 -18.34
N ASN A 246 33.32 6.80 -17.19
CA ASN A 246 33.75 6.26 -15.89
C ASN A 246 32.70 6.30 -14.76
N ASN A 247 31.46 6.74 -15.06
CA ASN A 247 30.34 6.65 -14.12
C ASN A 247 29.36 5.57 -14.57
N PHE A 248 29.17 4.55 -13.73
CA PHE A 248 28.32 3.39 -14.02
C PHE A 248 27.18 3.28 -13.02
N ILE A 249 25.97 3.03 -13.52
CA ILE A 249 24.82 2.60 -12.71
C ILE A 249 24.33 1.27 -13.27
N PHE A 250 24.35 0.23 -12.45
CA PHE A 250 23.82 -1.09 -12.78
C PHE A 250 22.46 -1.25 -12.11
N GLU A 251 21.40 -1.42 -12.87
CA GLU A 251 20.08 -1.79 -12.36
C GLU A 251 19.88 -3.28 -12.54
N LEU A 252 19.62 -3.97 -11.43
CA LEU A 252 19.42 -5.40 -11.36
C LEU A 252 17.92 -5.73 -11.37
N ALA A 253 17.59 -6.82 -12.05
CA ALA A 253 16.29 -7.46 -11.97
C ALA A 253 16.47 -8.89 -11.51
N GLY A 254 15.93 -9.20 -10.34
CA GLY A 254 15.68 -10.56 -9.89
C GLY A 254 14.29 -10.97 -10.39
N LEU A 255 14.20 -12.05 -11.15
CA LEU A 255 12.92 -12.59 -11.58
C LEU A 255 12.49 -13.67 -10.60
N SER A 256 11.35 -13.47 -9.93
CA SER A 256 10.68 -14.44 -9.05
C SER A 256 9.18 -14.39 -9.32
N PHE A 257 8.60 -15.51 -9.77
CA PHE A 257 7.15 -15.62 -10.01
C PHE A 257 6.35 -15.90 -8.73
N LYS A 258 7.03 -16.18 -7.61
CA LYS A 258 6.40 -16.52 -6.33
C LYS A 258 6.14 -15.28 -5.48
N ASP A 259 7.09 -14.34 -5.48
CA ASP A 259 7.03 -13.11 -4.70
C ASP A 259 8.15 -12.18 -5.22
N GLU A 260 7.74 -11.06 -5.83
CA GLU A 260 8.65 -10.06 -6.41
C GLU A 260 9.20 -9.10 -5.33
N GLU A 261 8.42 -8.80 -4.31
CA GLU A 261 8.77 -7.85 -3.25
C GLU A 261 9.71 -8.42 -2.18
N ALA A 262 9.79 -9.76 -2.12
CA ALA A 262 10.71 -10.49 -1.24
C ALA A 262 12.14 -10.60 -1.80
N ILE A 263 12.42 -10.07 -2.99
CA ILE A 263 13.74 -10.19 -3.61
C ILE A 263 14.74 -9.27 -2.90
N THR A 264 15.88 -9.86 -2.55
CA THR A 264 17.05 -9.16 -2.02
C THR A 264 18.25 -9.37 -2.92
N TYR A 265 19.09 -8.35 -3.06
CA TYR A 265 20.24 -8.33 -3.94
C TYR A 265 21.53 -8.32 -3.12
N GLU A 266 22.58 -8.92 -3.69
CA GLU A 266 23.94 -8.73 -3.24
C GLU A 266 24.83 -8.44 -4.45
N PHE A 267 25.60 -7.36 -4.39
CA PHE A 267 26.52 -6.98 -5.44
C PHE A 267 27.77 -6.27 -4.92
N TYR A 268 28.86 -6.35 -5.69
CA TYR A 268 30.13 -5.69 -5.41
C TYR A 268 30.99 -5.54 -6.69
N MET A 269 32.02 -4.69 -6.62
CA MET A 269 32.95 -4.43 -7.73
C MET A 269 34.36 -4.88 -7.39
N LYS A 270 34.92 -5.81 -8.15
CA LYS A 270 36.34 -6.18 -8.06
C LYS A 270 37.20 -5.26 -8.91
N GLY A 271 38.40 -4.94 -8.42
CA GLY A 271 39.33 -3.99 -9.06
C GLY A 271 39.32 -2.59 -8.42
N LEU A 272 38.52 -2.37 -7.38
CA LEU A 272 38.63 -1.23 -6.47
C LEU A 272 39.46 -1.69 -5.23
N ASP A 273 40.45 -0.91 -4.81
CA ASP A 273 41.45 -1.26 -3.77
C ASP A 273 40.91 -1.34 -2.32
N ASN A 274 39.60 -1.50 -2.09
CA ASN A 274 39.03 -1.57 -0.74
C ASN A 274 38.30 -2.89 -0.47
N ASP A 275 38.41 -3.33 0.77
CA ASP A 275 37.80 -4.51 1.38
C ASP A 275 36.41 -4.85 0.84
N TYR A 276 36.20 -6.14 0.56
CA TYR A 276 34.97 -6.79 0.11
C TYR A 276 33.74 -6.39 0.94
N THR A 277 33.18 -5.21 0.70
CA THR A 277 31.94 -4.73 1.31
C THR A 277 30.83 -4.89 0.28
N ALA A 278 30.25 -6.09 0.24
CA ALA A 278 29.09 -6.36 -0.59
C ALA A 278 27.88 -5.59 -0.05
N SER A 279 27.23 -4.80 -0.92
CA SER A 279 25.93 -4.23 -0.57
C SER A 279 24.91 -5.35 -0.50
N ARG A 280 24.09 -5.38 0.55
CA ARG A 280 23.04 -6.38 0.79
C ARG A 280 21.74 -5.68 1.16
N GLY A 281 20.67 -5.95 0.44
CA GLY A 281 19.37 -5.37 0.78
C GLY A 281 18.33 -5.52 -0.33
N LYS A 282 17.27 -4.72 -0.26
CA LYS A 282 16.24 -4.63 -1.30
C LYS A 282 16.62 -3.70 -2.45
N GLU A 283 17.67 -2.88 -2.29
CA GLU A 283 18.15 -2.00 -3.34
C GLU A 283 18.67 -2.81 -4.54
N ASN A 284 18.13 -2.51 -5.71
CA ASN A 284 18.48 -3.17 -6.96
C ASN A 284 19.43 -2.33 -7.85
N ASN A 285 19.86 -1.15 -7.40
CA ASN A 285 20.76 -0.29 -8.16
C ASN A 285 22.15 -0.17 -7.51
N ALA A 286 23.20 -0.36 -8.31
CA ALA A 286 24.59 -0.22 -7.89
C ALA A 286 25.24 0.97 -8.60
N ARG A 287 25.68 1.97 -7.85
CA ARG A 287 26.21 3.24 -8.39
C ARG A 287 27.70 3.37 -8.12
N TYR A 288 28.50 3.49 -9.18
CA TYR A 288 29.95 3.70 -9.13
C TYR A 288 30.33 4.96 -9.89
N GLN A 289 30.90 5.93 -9.19
CA GLN A 289 31.30 7.22 -9.76
C GLN A 289 32.82 7.32 -9.86
N ASN A 290 33.30 7.98 -10.92
CA ASN A 290 34.69 8.32 -11.17
C ASN A 290 35.66 7.13 -11.09
N LEU A 291 35.29 6.00 -11.70
CA LEU A 291 36.16 4.83 -11.73
C LEU A 291 37.50 5.15 -12.43
N PRO A 292 38.66 4.85 -11.80
CA PRO A 292 39.96 5.00 -12.43
C PRO A 292 40.12 4.16 -13.71
N ALA A 293 41.17 4.44 -14.50
CA ALA A 293 41.53 3.59 -15.62
C ALA A 293 42.06 2.24 -15.10
N GLY A 294 41.36 1.15 -15.41
CA GLY A 294 41.65 -0.17 -14.86
C GLY A 294 40.71 -1.26 -15.40
N LYS A 295 40.88 -2.48 -14.90
CA LYS A 295 40.02 -3.62 -15.21
C LYS A 295 39.12 -3.90 -14.02
N TYR A 296 37.83 -4.06 -14.28
CA TYR A 296 36.78 -4.21 -13.29
C TYR A 296 35.93 -5.44 -13.57
N GLU A 297 35.44 -6.08 -12.51
CA GLU A 297 34.45 -7.16 -12.57
C GLU A 297 33.33 -6.86 -11.57
N PHE A 298 32.15 -6.49 -12.08
CA PHE A 298 30.95 -6.29 -11.28
C PHE A 298 30.27 -7.64 -11.04
N VAL A 299 30.16 -8.07 -9.79
CA VAL A 299 29.58 -9.36 -9.41
C VAL A 299 28.25 -9.13 -8.71
N TYR A 300 27.22 -9.88 -9.08
CA TYR A 300 25.87 -9.68 -8.56
C TYR A 300 25.09 -11.01 -8.46
N ARG A 301 24.19 -11.10 -7.48
CA ARG A 301 23.22 -12.18 -7.30
C ARG A 301 21.97 -11.70 -6.58
N ALA A 302 20.90 -12.47 -6.66
CA ALA A 302 19.65 -12.23 -5.94
C ALA A 302 19.23 -13.44 -5.10
N LYS A 303 18.42 -13.19 -4.07
CA LYS A 303 17.79 -14.17 -3.19
C LYS A 303 16.30 -13.83 -3.07
N GLY A 304 15.44 -14.82 -3.30
CA GLY A 304 13.98 -14.65 -3.22
C GLY A 304 13.44 -15.07 -1.85
N LYS A 305 12.11 -15.23 -1.78
CA LYS A 305 11.38 -15.65 -0.57
C LYS A 305 11.90 -16.94 0.06
N ASP A 306 12.33 -17.89 -0.77
CA ASP A 306 12.83 -19.20 -0.30
C ASP A 306 14.23 -19.14 0.34
N GLY A 307 14.85 -17.96 0.44
CA GLY A 307 16.11 -17.76 1.16
C GLY A 307 17.36 -18.27 0.43
N ILE A 308 17.23 -18.81 -0.79
CA ILE A 308 18.34 -19.35 -1.57
C ILE A 308 18.93 -18.28 -2.48
N TRP A 309 20.25 -18.08 -2.39
CA TRP A 309 21.00 -17.23 -3.30
C TRP A 309 21.16 -17.87 -4.69
N SER A 310 20.94 -17.07 -5.73
CA SER A 310 21.29 -17.43 -7.10
C SER A 310 22.80 -17.52 -7.33
N THR A 311 23.16 -18.22 -8.40
CA THR A 311 24.53 -18.27 -8.90
C THR A 311 25.00 -16.85 -9.19
N ALA A 312 26.17 -16.48 -8.67
CA ALA A 312 26.74 -15.17 -8.89
C ALA A 312 27.07 -14.96 -10.36
N ASN A 313 26.46 -13.93 -10.95
CA ASN A 313 26.75 -13.47 -12.29
C ASN A 313 27.80 -12.36 -12.23
N SER A 314 28.52 -12.15 -13.34
CA SER A 314 29.54 -11.11 -13.40
C SER A 314 29.56 -10.39 -14.74
N PHE A 315 29.86 -9.09 -14.70
CA PHE A 315 30.09 -8.25 -15.86
C PHE A 315 31.50 -7.66 -15.82
N LYS A 316 32.34 -8.02 -16.79
CA LYS A 316 33.76 -7.62 -16.87
C LYS A 316 33.95 -6.49 -17.86
N PHE A 317 34.63 -5.42 -17.43
CA PHE A 317 34.93 -4.29 -18.30
C PHE A 317 36.27 -3.63 -17.97
N GLU A 318 36.77 -2.82 -18.91
CA GLU A 318 38.05 -2.13 -18.80
C GLU A 318 37.88 -0.65 -19.17
N ILE A 319 38.39 0.26 -18.34
CA ILE A 319 38.46 1.69 -18.61
C ILE A 319 39.86 2.00 -19.12
N MET A 320 39.96 2.44 -20.38
CA MET A 320 41.23 2.71 -21.06
C MET A 320 41.90 3.97 -20.50
N LYS A 321 43.23 3.93 -20.46
CA LYS A 321 44.03 5.13 -20.15
C LYS A 321 43.82 6.24 -21.20
N PRO A 322 43.84 7.52 -20.80
CA PRO A 322 43.74 8.65 -21.73
C PRO A 322 44.80 8.60 -22.85
N PHE A 323 44.45 9.07 -24.05
CA PHE A 323 45.30 8.94 -25.24
C PHE A 323 46.60 9.75 -25.16
N TYR A 324 46.61 10.86 -24.44
CA TYR A 324 47.77 11.74 -24.26
C TYR A 324 48.85 11.15 -23.33
N LEU A 325 48.53 10.07 -22.61
CA LEU A 325 49.49 9.32 -21.79
C LEU A 325 50.16 8.16 -22.55
N ARG A 326 49.97 8.07 -23.88
CA ARG A 326 50.59 7.02 -24.71
C ARG A 326 52.00 7.43 -25.14
N TRP A 327 52.94 6.48 -25.05
CA TRP A 327 54.38 6.73 -25.29
C TRP A 327 54.68 7.32 -26.68
N TRP A 328 53.95 6.97 -27.73
CA TRP A 328 54.18 7.50 -29.08
C TRP A 328 53.68 8.94 -29.26
N VAL A 329 52.69 9.38 -28.47
CA VAL A 329 52.25 10.79 -28.44
C VAL A 329 53.32 11.63 -27.74
N ILE A 330 53.86 11.12 -26.64
CA ILE A 330 55.02 11.71 -25.97
C ILE A 330 56.21 11.77 -26.94
N LEU A 331 56.48 10.69 -27.68
CA LEU A 331 57.52 10.65 -28.71
C LEU A 331 57.28 11.68 -29.83
N LEU A 332 56.03 11.88 -30.27
CA LEU A 332 55.68 12.87 -31.29
C LEU A 332 55.93 14.30 -30.80
N PHE A 333 55.61 14.59 -29.54
CA PHE A 333 55.98 15.87 -28.91
C PHE A 333 57.50 16.03 -28.81
N VAL A 334 58.25 14.98 -28.47
CA VAL A 334 59.72 15.00 -28.46
C VAL A 334 60.30 15.22 -29.87
N VAL A 335 59.72 14.59 -30.90
CA VAL A 335 60.15 14.76 -32.30
C VAL A 335 59.79 16.14 -32.83
N ALA A 336 58.61 16.68 -32.51
CA ALA A 336 58.22 18.05 -32.86
C ALA A 336 59.16 19.07 -32.20
N PHE A 337 59.55 18.83 -30.95
CA PHE A 337 60.53 19.62 -30.23
C PHE A 337 61.94 19.51 -30.87
N ALA A 338 62.37 18.30 -31.24
CA ALA A 338 63.62 18.09 -31.96
C ALA A 338 63.61 18.74 -33.36
N ALA A 339 62.49 18.69 -34.08
CA ALA A 339 62.31 19.34 -35.37
C ALA A 339 62.37 20.87 -35.22
N LEU A 340 61.74 21.43 -34.19
CA LEU A 340 61.84 22.85 -33.84
C LEU A 340 63.30 23.24 -33.61
N ILE A 341 64.05 22.45 -32.82
CA ILE A 341 65.48 22.64 -32.59
C ILE A 341 66.25 22.59 -33.92
N ILE A 342 66.01 21.59 -34.77
CA ILE A 342 66.68 21.46 -36.08
C ILE A 342 66.35 22.66 -36.98
N THR A 343 65.11 23.17 -36.94
CA THR A 343 64.68 24.34 -37.71
C THR A 343 65.41 25.60 -37.25
N VAL A 344 65.55 25.77 -35.93
CA VAL A 344 66.34 26.84 -35.31
C VAL A 344 67.82 26.71 -35.67
N VAL A 345 68.38 25.49 -35.65
CA VAL A 345 69.78 25.23 -36.01
C VAL A 345 70.04 25.51 -37.49
N LYS A 346 69.18 25.07 -38.41
CA LYS A 346 69.32 25.36 -39.86
C LYS A 346 69.13 26.83 -40.18
N TRP A 347 68.25 27.51 -39.46
CA TRP A 347 68.12 28.97 -39.51
C TRP A 347 69.43 29.66 -39.05
N ARG A 348 70.08 29.11 -38.02
CA ARG A 348 71.39 29.54 -37.52
C ARG A 348 72.54 29.24 -38.49
N GLU A 349 72.54 28.09 -39.18
CA GLU A 349 73.53 27.74 -40.22
C GLU A 349 73.47 28.73 -41.39
N LYS A 350 72.26 29.13 -41.79
CA LYS A 350 72.07 30.15 -42.84
C LYS A 350 72.56 31.54 -42.39
N GLN A 351 72.52 31.82 -41.09
CA GLN A 351 73.16 32.99 -40.48
C GLN A 351 74.69 32.84 -40.39
N LEU A 352 75.20 31.64 -40.08
CA LEU A 352 76.64 31.36 -39.95
C LEU A 352 77.37 31.44 -41.30
N LYS A 353 76.73 31.00 -42.39
CA LYS A 353 77.31 31.08 -43.74
C LYS A 353 77.56 32.52 -44.19
N ARG A 354 76.74 33.47 -43.71
CA ARG A 354 76.95 34.93 -43.89
C ARG A 354 78.07 35.49 -43.00
N ARG A 355 78.51 34.77 -41.96
CA ARG A 355 79.62 35.14 -41.07
C ARG A 355 80.95 34.50 -41.49
N ASN A 356 80.93 33.32 -42.11
CA ASN A 356 82.14 32.61 -42.56
C ASN A 356 82.91 33.33 -43.68
N GLU A 357 82.24 34.08 -44.56
CA GLU A 357 82.92 34.90 -45.59
C GLU A 357 83.76 36.04 -44.98
N MET A 358 83.52 36.38 -43.71
CA MET A 358 84.26 37.41 -42.96
C MET A 358 85.41 36.84 -42.13
N LEU A 359 85.49 35.51 -41.99
CA LEU A 359 86.41 34.82 -41.07
C LEU A 359 87.64 34.22 -41.74
N GLU A 360 87.74 34.20 -43.07
CA GLU A 360 88.95 33.74 -43.78
C GLU A 360 90.18 34.67 -43.58
N ARG A 361 90.00 35.88 -43.04
CA ARG A 361 91.11 36.82 -42.77
C ARG A 361 91.77 36.69 -41.40
N ILE A 362 91.27 35.85 -40.50
CA ILE A 362 91.71 35.83 -39.09
C ILE A 362 91.90 34.38 -38.63
N VAL A 363 92.58 33.55 -39.43
CA VAL A 363 92.75 32.11 -39.13
C VAL A 363 94.23 31.66 -39.06
N GLU A 364 95.20 32.54 -39.28
CA GLU A 364 96.60 32.13 -39.07
C GLU A 364 97.04 32.03 -37.60
N GLU A 365 96.22 32.47 -36.64
CA GLU A 365 96.60 32.44 -35.22
C GLU A 365 95.59 31.69 -34.35
N ARG A 366 95.45 30.40 -34.63
CA ARG A 366 94.89 29.45 -33.66
C ARG A 366 95.98 29.06 -32.65
N THR A 367 95.91 29.60 -31.44
CA THR A 367 96.16 28.88 -30.18
C THR A 367 95.84 29.85 -29.03
N SER A 368 95.05 29.52 -28.00
CA SER A 368 94.94 28.25 -27.31
C SER A 368 93.62 28.17 -26.52
N GLU A 369 92.95 27.02 -26.63
CA GLU A 369 91.56 26.68 -26.29
C GLU A 369 91.21 26.65 -24.79
N ILE A 370 92.00 27.25 -23.90
CA ILE A 370 91.85 27.06 -22.45
C ILE A 370 90.90 28.07 -21.79
N VAL A 371 90.67 29.25 -22.40
CA VAL A 371 89.77 30.27 -21.82
C VAL A 371 88.28 29.94 -22.07
N GLN A 372 87.94 29.30 -23.20
CA GLN A 372 86.55 29.00 -23.57
C GLN A 372 85.89 27.92 -22.70
N GLN A 373 86.64 27.00 -22.08
CA GLN A 373 86.07 26.01 -21.15
C GLN A 373 85.65 26.61 -19.80
N LYS A 374 86.29 27.71 -19.38
CA LYS A 374 85.97 28.35 -18.10
C LYS A 374 84.66 29.14 -18.16
N GLU A 375 84.42 29.85 -19.26
CA GLU A 375 83.16 30.58 -19.49
C GLU A 375 81.94 29.65 -19.66
N ALA A 376 82.12 28.47 -20.26
CA ALA A 376 81.05 27.49 -20.41
C ALA A 376 80.59 26.87 -19.08
N ILE A 377 81.49 26.72 -18.11
CA ILE A 377 81.18 26.23 -16.76
C ILE A 377 80.45 27.30 -15.95
N GLU A 378 80.85 28.57 -16.06
CA GLU A 378 80.16 29.68 -15.39
C GLU A 378 78.73 29.88 -15.91
N LEU A 379 78.52 29.77 -17.22
CA LEU A 379 77.18 29.79 -17.83
C LEU A 379 76.28 28.64 -17.34
N LYS A 380 76.85 27.44 -17.19
CA LYS A 380 76.10 26.26 -16.76
C LYS A 380 75.75 26.31 -15.27
N ASN A 381 76.62 26.89 -14.44
CA ASN A 381 76.32 27.14 -13.03
C ASN A 381 75.22 28.21 -12.87
N ALA A 382 75.23 29.25 -13.69
CA ALA A 382 74.15 30.25 -13.70
C ALA A 382 72.79 29.65 -14.13
N GLU A 383 72.79 28.73 -15.09
CA GLU A 383 71.59 27.98 -15.52
C GLU A 383 71.07 27.05 -14.42
N LEU A 384 71.96 26.38 -13.69
CA LEU A 384 71.61 25.52 -12.55
C LEU A 384 70.99 26.30 -11.39
N GLU A 385 71.45 27.52 -11.13
CA GLU A 385 70.84 28.39 -10.10
C GLU A 385 69.43 28.84 -10.51
N LEU A 386 69.22 29.19 -11.79
CA LEU A 386 67.88 29.50 -12.31
C LEU A 386 66.92 28.31 -12.19
N GLN A 387 67.38 27.09 -12.49
CA GLN A 387 66.58 25.88 -12.32
C GLN A 387 66.27 25.58 -10.85
N ARG A 388 67.20 25.86 -9.93
CA ARG A 388 66.95 25.70 -8.49
C ARG A 388 65.85 26.65 -8.00
N GLU A 389 65.86 27.90 -8.44
CA GLU A 389 64.78 28.83 -8.10
C GLU A 389 63.43 28.37 -8.67
N GLU A 390 63.40 27.90 -9.92
CA GLU A 390 62.15 27.38 -10.52
C GLU A 390 61.60 26.17 -9.75
N ILE A 391 62.46 25.24 -9.34
CA ILE A 391 62.06 24.08 -8.53
C ILE A 391 61.53 24.51 -7.16
N LEU A 392 62.14 25.51 -6.52
CA LEU A 392 61.66 26.04 -5.24
C LEU A 392 60.26 26.67 -5.39
N THR A 393 60.05 27.48 -6.42
CA THR A 393 58.72 28.07 -6.68
C THR A 393 57.64 27.01 -6.98
N GLN A 394 57.98 25.96 -7.73
CA GLN A 394 57.07 24.84 -7.98
C GLN A 394 56.73 24.07 -6.71
N ARG A 395 57.71 23.86 -5.82
CA ARG A 395 57.50 23.21 -4.53
C ARG A 395 56.52 24.01 -3.67
N ASP A 396 56.72 25.33 -3.56
CA ASP A 396 55.83 26.20 -2.78
C ASP A 396 54.40 26.18 -3.33
N ALA A 397 54.24 26.17 -4.67
CA ALA A 397 52.94 26.04 -5.31
C ALA A 397 52.25 24.70 -5.01
N ILE A 398 53.00 23.59 -4.95
CA ILE A 398 52.47 22.27 -4.60
C ILE A 398 52.05 22.24 -3.13
N GLU A 399 52.85 22.78 -2.21
CA GLU A 399 52.51 22.86 -0.79
C GLU A 399 51.23 23.68 -0.57
N ALA A 400 51.07 24.82 -1.25
CA ALA A 400 49.84 25.62 -1.22
C ALA A 400 48.62 24.85 -1.77
N LYS A 401 48.80 24.07 -2.84
CA LYS A 401 47.73 23.25 -3.44
C LYS A 401 47.31 22.10 -2.53
N ASN A 402 48.27 21.44 -1.87
CA ASN A 402 48.00 20.38 -0.90
C ASN A 402 47.25 20.92 0.32
N ALA A 403 47.63 22.10 0.82
CA ALA A 403 46.90 22.75 1.92
C ALA A 403 45.44 23.07 1.54
N THR A 404 45.17 23.44 0.28
CA THR A 404 43.82 23.67 -0.23
C THR A 404 43.02 22.37 -0.33
N LEU A 405 43.65 21.29 -0.80
CA LEU A 405 43.02 19.98 -0.95
C LEU A 405 42.56 19.39 0.40
N GLU A 406 43.39 19.52 1.44
CA GLU A 406 43.02 19.05 2.79
C GLU A 406 41.84 19.84 3.37
N ARG A 407 41.72 21.14 3.07
CA ARG A 407 40.53 21.93 3.42
C ARG A 407 39.28 21.39 2.73
N GLN A 408 39.34 21.16 1.41
CA GLN A 408 38.21 20.60 0.64
C GLN A 408 37.79 19.21 1.15
N LYS A 409 38.76 18.36 1.50
CA LYS A 409 38.49 17.03 2.07
C LYS A 409 37.73 17.13 3.39
N THR A 410 38.14 18.05 4.26
CA THR A 410 37.48 18.27 5.55
C THR A 410 36.04 18.76 5.35
N GLU A 411 35.82 19.67 4.39
CA GLU A 411 34.48 20.16 4.05
C GLU A 411 33.57 19.05 3.49
N ILE A 412 34.09 18.20 2.60
CA ILE A 412 33.33 17.06 2.05
C ILE A 412 32.93 16.06 3.14
N LEU A 413 33.81 15.80 4.11
CA LEU A 413 33.49 14.92 5.24
C LEU A 413 32.36 15.51 6.09
N SER A 414 32.41 16.81 6.39
CA SER A 414 31.33 17.51 7.09
C SER A 414 29.99 17.42 6.34
N GLN A 415 30.01 17.66 5.02
CA GLN A 415 28.80 17.56 4.19
C GLN A 415 28.23 16.13 4.14
N ARG A 416 29.09 15.12 4.13
CA ARG A 416 28.67 13.71 4.18
C ARG A 416 27.95 13.40 5.49
N ASP A 417 28.50 13.84 6.62
CA ASP A 417 27.92 13.58 7.94
C ASP A 417 26.55 14.28 8.06
N GLU A 418 26.42 15.52 7.55
CA GLU A 418 25.14 16.23 7.46
C GLU A 418 24.10 15.50 6.59
N LEU A 419 24.51 14.96 5.44
CA LEU A 419 23.63 14.20 4.56
C LEU A 419 23.14 12.90 5.19
N GLU A 420 23.97 12.24 5.98
CA GLU A 420 23.60 11.01 6.68
C GLU A 420 22.53 11.29 7.75
N VAL A 421 22.66 12.41 8.48
CA VAL A 421 21.63 12.88 9.41
C VAL A 421 20.33 13.23 8.67
N GLN A 422 20.40 13.98 7.56
CA GLN A 422 19.21 14.31 6.77
C GLN A 422 18.50 13.06 6.23
N LYS A 423 19.25 12.05 5.79
CA LYS A 423 18.68 10.78 5.33
C LYS A 423 17.92 10.07 6.45
N ASN A 424 18.48 10.02 7.65
CA ASN A 424 17.83 9.38 8.80
C ASN A 424 16.53 10.09 9.20
N ILE A 425 16.53 11.43 9.20
CA ILE A 425 15.32 12.24 9.44
C ILE A 425 14.27 11.96 8.35
N ALA A 426 14.67 11.92 7.08
CA ALA A 426 13.75 11.63 5.97
C ALA A 426 13.15 10.22 6.04
N MET A 427 13.94 9.23 6.47
CA MET A 427 13.45 7.87 6.70
C MET A 427 12.43 7.83 7.84
N GLN A 428 12.70 8.50 8.95
CA GLN A 428 11.76 8.59 10.06
C GLN A 428 10.45 9.28 9.64
N GLN A 429 10.54 10.42 8.94
CA GLN A 429 9.35 11.12 8.41
C GLN A 429 8.54 10.24 7.47
N ARG A 430 9.20 9.45 6.61
CA ARG A 430 8.51 8.52 5.72
C ARG A 430 7.74 7.45 6.49
N ASP A 431 8.36 6.89 7.53
CA ASP A 431 7.75 5.84 8.34
C ASP A 431 6.58 6.40 9.19
N GLU A 432 6.68 7.63 9.70
CA GLU A 432 5.57 8.36 10.35
C GLU A 432 4.42 8.65 9.37
N ILE A 433 4.72 9.10 8.15
CA ILE A 433 3.71 9.31 7.11
C ILE A 433 2.99 8.00 6.76
N ALA A 434 3.73 6.90 6.61
CA ALA A 434 3.13 5.59 6.31
C ALA A 434 2.21 5.11 7.43
N HIS A 435 2.57 5.37 8.69
CA HIS A 435 1.71 5.06 9.84
C HIS A 435 0.43 5.89 9.83
N HIS A 436 0.54 7.21 9.61
CA HIS A 436 -0.64 8.09 9.52
C HIS A 436 -1.54 7.77 8.32
N GLU A 437 -0.97 7.38 7.18
CA GLU A 437 -1.72 6.91 6.02
C GLU A 437 -2.56 5.68 6.38
N GLN A 438 -1.97 4.73 7.12
CA GLN A 438 -2.69 3.55 7.60
C GLN A 438 -3.85 3.93 8.55
N GLU A 439 -3.61 4.80 9.53
CA GLU A 439 -4.67 5.25 10.46
C GLU A 439 -5.82 5.95 9.74
N ILE A 440 -5.51 6.80 8.75
CA ILE A 440 -6.51 7.49 7.92
C ILE A 440 -7.32 6.46 7.13
N MET A 441 -6.66 5.48 6.52
CA MET A 441 -7.33 4.44 5.74
C MET A 441 -8.26 3.59 6.60
N ASP A 442 -7.83 3.18 7.79
CA ASP A 442 -8.65 2.42 8.74
C ASP A 442 -9.90 3.21 9.16
N SER A 443 -9.77 4.52 9.38
CA SER A 443 -10.89 5.42 9.67
C SER A 443 -11.88 5.53 8.50
N ILE A 444 -11.38 5.62 7.26
CA ILE A 444 -12.24 5.67 6.06
C ILE A 444 -12.96 4.33 5.84
N TYR A 445 -12.29 3.20 6.07
CA TYR A 445 -12.94 1.88 6.02
C TYR A 445 -14.01 1.72 7.11
N TYR A 446 -13.79 2.29 8.29
CA TYR A 446 -14.82 2.34 9.32
C TYR A 446 -16.02 3.18 8.88
N ALA A 447 -15.80 4.35 8.26
CA ALA A 447 -16.87 5.17 7.70
C ALA A 447 -17.68 4.41 6.62
N LYS A 448 -17.01 3.63 5.75
CA LYS A 448 -17.68 2.76 4.78
C LYS A 448 -18.62 1.76 5.43
N ARG A 449 -18.20 1.14 6.54
CA ARG A 449 -19.05 0.20 7.28
C ARG A 449 -20.32 0.88 7.81
N ILE A 450 -20.19 2.12 8.29
CA ILE A 450 -21.35 2.90 8.76
C ILE A 450 -22.28 3.24 7.59
N GLN A 451 -21.74 3.78 6.49
CA GLN A 451 -22.51 4.12 5.30
C GLN A 451 -23.27 2.91 4.75
N THR A 452 -22.58 1.77 4.62
CA THR A 452 -23.18 0.52 4.13
C THR A 452 -24.30 0.00 5.05
N ALA A 453 -24.18 0.22 6.37
CA ALA A 453 -25.19 -0.22 7.33
C ALA A 453 -26.49 0.59 7.26
N ILE A 454 -26.45 1.81 6.74
CA ILE A 454 -27.62 2.68 6.54
C ILE A 454 -28.32 2.40 5.21
N MET A 455 -27.57 1.93 4.21
CA MET A 455 -28.12 1.55 2.91
C MET A 455 -29.08 0.36 3.01
N PRO A 456 -30.15 0.32 2.19
CA PRO A 456 -31.13 -0.76 2.23
C PRO A 456 -30.51 -2.09 1.79
N THR A 457 -30.88 -3.16 2.51
CA THR A 457 -30.42 -4.52 2.20
C THR A 457 -31.10 -5.08 0.95
N MET A 458 -30.46 -6.04 0.28
CA MET A 458 -31.06 -6.72 -0.88
C MET A 458 -32.40 -7.38 -0.55
N GLU A 459 -32.57 -7.88 0.68
CA GLU A 459 -33.85 -8.43 1.15
C GLU A 459 -34.93 -7.35 1.14
N THR A 460 -34.65 -6.17 1.72
CA THR A 460 -35.57 -5.03 1.71
C THR A 460 -35.92 -4.60 0.28
N ILE A 461 -34.93 -4.51 -0.61
CA ILE A 461 -35.16 -4.07 -1.99
C ILE A 461 -36.01 -5.10 -2.76
N SER A 462 -35.72 -6.39 -2.61
CA SER A 462 -36.49 -7.46 -3.27
C SER A 462 -37.95 -7.54 -2.83
N THR A 463 -38.28 -7.06 -1.61
CA THR A 463 -39.67 -6.95 -1.17
C THR A 463 -40.41 -5.76 -1.80
N VAL A 464 -39.68 -4.75 -2.27
CA VAL A 464 -40.22 -3.54 -2.89
C VAL A 464 -40.41 -3.76 -4.40
N LEU A 465 -39.39 -4.31 -5.07
CA LEU A 465 -39.38 -4.57 -6.51
C LEU A 465 -38.72 -5.92 -6.80
N PRO A 466 -39.40 -6.87 -7.48
CA PRO A 466 -38.83 -8.19 -7.76
C PRO A 466 -37.87 -8.20 -8.97
N GLU A 467 -38.08 -7.33 -9.96
CA GLU A 467 -37.23 -7.22 -11.15
C GLU A 467 -36.51 -5.85 -11.17
N TYR A 468 -35.27 -5.82 -10.68
CA TYR A 468 -34.45 -4.59 -10.63
C TYR A 468 -32.95 -4.88 -10.76
N PHE A 469 -32.17 -3.84 -10.98
CA PHE A 469 -30.74 -3.81 -10.71
C PHE A 469 -30.32 -2.48 -10.09
N ILE A 470 -29.19 -2.53 -9.37
CA ILE A 470 -28.47 -1.36 -8.86
C ILE A 470 -27.02 -1.52 -9.28
N LEU A 471 -26.55 -0.63 -10.14
CA LEU A 471 -25.14 -0.41 -10.43
C LEU A 471 -24.67 0.72 -9.49
N PHE A 472 -23.82 0.38 -8.54
CA PHE A 472 -23.30 1.32 -7.56
C PHE A 472 -21.79 1.15 -7.48
N ARG A 473 -21.05 2.14 -7.97
CA ARG A 473 -19.58 2.20 -7.96
C ARG A 473 -19.15 3.52 -7.33
N PRO A 474 -18.85 3.52 -6.03
CA PRO A 474 -18.17 4.65 -5.40
C PRO A 474 -16.83 4.91 -6.11
N ARG A 475 -16.46 6.18 -6.25
CA ARG A 475 -15.17 6.59 -6.79
C ARG A 475 -14.04 6.30 -5.81
N ASP A 476 -14.28 6.62 -4.54
CA ASP A 476 -13.39 6.39 -3.42
C ASP A 476 -13.91 5.22 -2.56
N ILE A 477 -13.40 5.04 -1.34
CA ILE A 477 -13.86 3.96 -0.43
C ILE A 477 -15.31 4.17 0.04
N VAL A 478 -15.74 5.42 0.10
CA VAL A 478 -17.10 5.86 0.48
C VAL A 478 -17.64 6.82 -0.58
N SER A 479 -18.96 6.90 -0.69
CA SER A 479 -19.66 7.54 -1.82
C SER A 479 -20.42 8.80 -1.39
N GLY A 480 -20.49 9.84 -2.22
CA GLY A 480 -21.52 10.88 -2.15
C GLY A 480 -22.88 10.36 -2.62
N ASP A 481 -22.88 9.48 -3.62
CA ASP A 481 -24.10 8.84 -4.11
C ASP A 481 -24.72 7.87 -3.08
N PHE A 482 -26.04 7.85 -3.01
CA PHE A 482 -26.79 6.83 -2.28
C PHE A 482 -28.14 6.51 -2.90
N TYR A 483 -28.68 5.36 -2.51
CA TYR A 483 -30.00 4.90 -2.92
C TYR A 483 -30.85 4.55 -1.71
N TYR A 484 -32.16 4.75 -1.84
CA TYR A 484 -33.13 4.45 -0.78
C TYR A 484 -34.31 3.66 -1.35
N PHE A 485 -34.72 2.64 -0.61
CA PHE A 485 -35.85 1.77 -0.97
C PHE A 485 -36.70 1.53 0.28
N LYS A 486 -38.00 1.77 0.16
CA LYS A 486 -38.95 1.52 1.25
C LYS A 486 -40.30 1.11 0.73
N HIS A 487 -40.85 0.06 1.32
CA HIS A 487 -42.22 -0.36 1.14
C HIS A 487 -43.07 0.20 2.29
N ILE A 488 -44.12 0.97 1.98
CA ILE A 488 -45.10 1.47 2.95
C ILE A 488 -46.50 1.22 2.42
N SER A 489 -47.28 0.41 3.14
CA SER A 489 -48.64 0.03 2.72
C SER A 489 -48.63 -0.63 1.33
N HIS A 490 -49.15 0.01 0.29
CA HIS A 490 -49.12 -0.41 -1.12
C HIS A 490 -48.17 0.45 -1.97
N TYR A 491 -47.41 1.36 -1.36
CA TYR A 491 -46.46 2.24 -2.05
C TYR A 491 -45.03 1.72 -1.94
N ALA A 492 -44.32 1.77 -3.05
CA ALA A 492 -42.89 1.55 -3.17
C ALA A 492 -42.19 2.89 -3.43
N VAL A 493 -41.34 3.32 -2.49
CA VAL A 493 -40.51 4.52 -2.62
C VAL A 493 -39.11 4.12 -3.06
N ILE A 494 -38.66 4.63 -4.20
CA ILE A 494 -37.33 4.39 -4.79
C ILE A 494 -36.64 5.71 -5.03
N VAL A 495 -35.37 5.80 -4.62
CA VAL A 495 -34.58 7.03 -4.72
C VAL A 495 -33.17 6.73 -5.20
N ALA A 496 -32.66 7.58 -6.10
CA ALA A 496 -31.24 7.71 -6.41
C ALA A 496 -30.83 9.17 -6.17
N ALA A 497 -29.78 9.37 -5.38
CA ALA A 497 -29.30 10.68 -4.99
C ALA A 497 -27.78 10.78 -5.17
N ASP A 498 -27.34 11.97 -5.56
CA ASP A 498 -25.97 12.39 -5.78
C ASP A 498 -25.73 13.62 -4.89
N CYS A 499 -24.90 13.47 -3.86
CA CYS A 499 -24.63 14.54 -2.91
C CYS A 499 -23.44 15.39 -3.35
N THR A 500 -23.43 16.66 -2.93
CA THR A 500 -22.28 17.53 -3.17
C THR A 500 -20.99 16.94 -2.57
N GLY A 501 -20.01 16.73 -3.44
CA GLY A 501 -18.72 16.17 -3.09
C GLY A 501 -18.70 14.64 -3.05
N HIS A 502 -17.50 14.08 -3.12
CA HIS A 502 -17.24 12.64 -3.14
C HIS A 502 -16.34 12.25 -1.95
N GLY A 503 -16.15 10.96 -1.71
CA GLY A 503 -15.33 10.49 -0.60
C GLY A 503 -15.95 10.87 0.75
N VAL A 504 -15.13 11.15 1.77
CA VAL A 504 -15.60 11.29 3.15
C VAL A 504 -16.66 12.40 3.33
N PRO A 505 -16.50 13.63 2.81
CA PRO A 505 -17.53 14.67 2.93
C PRO A 505 -18.86 14.28 2.25
N GLY A 506 -18.79 13.71 1.04
CA GLY A 506 -19.98 13.21 0.34
C GLY A 506 -20.69 12.11 1.12
N ALA A 507 -19.93 11.21 1.75
CA ALA A 507 -20.50 10.14 2.57
C ALA A 507 -21.32 10.66 3.76
N PHE A 508 -20.88 11.72 4.43
CA PHE A 508 -21.68 12.36 5.49
C PHE A 508 -22.99 12.94 4.94
N MET A 509 -22.94 13.60 3.79
CA MET A 509 -24.14 14.11 3.12
C MET A 509 -25.10 12.99 2.73
N SER A 510 -24.59 11.88 2.22
CA SER A 510 -25.39 10.71 1.86
C SER A 510 -26.10 10.09 3.07
N MET A 511 -25.42 10.01 4.22
CA MET A 511 -26.00 9.51 5.47
C MET A 511 -27.10 10.44 5.98
N LEU A 512 -26.86 11.75 5.92
CA LEU A 512 -27.82 12.78 6.32
C LEU A 512 -29.07 12.73 5.43
N GLY A 513 -28.88 12.69 4.11
CA GLY A 513 -29.96 12.57 3.13
C GLY A 513 -30.79 11.31 3.33
N SER A 514 -30.13 10.15 3.49
CA SER A 514 -30.82 8.89 3.74
C SER A 514 -31.61 8.90 5.07
N ALA A 515 -31.09 9.53 6.11
CA ALA A 515 -31.78 9.63 7.39
C ALA A 515 -33.03 10.51 7.29
N PHE A 516 -32.92 11.68 6.66
CA PHE A 516 -34.06 12.58 6.45
C PHE A 516 -35.13 11.98 5.55
N ILE A 517 -34.74 11.32 4.45
CA ILE A 517 -35.71 10.62 3.60
C ILE A 517 -36.44 9.56 4.41
N ASN A 518 -35.72 8.75 5.20
CA ASN A 518 -36.36 7.74 6.04
C ASN A 518 -37.33 8.35 7.05
N GLU A 519 -36.97 9.46 7.69
CA GLU A 519 -37.85 10.18 8.61
C GLU A 519 -39.11 10.71 7.90
N ILE A 520 -38.94 11.38 6.76
CA ILE A 520 -40.04 11.94 5.96
C ILE A 520 -41.00 10.83 5.53
N VAL A 521 -40.46 9.75 4.99
CA VAL A 521 -41.20 8.59 4.47
C VAL A 521 -41.96 7.87 5.60
N VAL A 522 -41.33 7.65 6.76
CA VAL A 522 -41.97 6.96 7.90
C VAL A 522 -43.04 7.81 8.58
N ASN A 523 -42.85 9.13 8.68
CA ASN A 523 -43.75 10.02 9.41
C ASN A 523 -44.95 10.51 8.58
N ASN A 524 -44.94 10.36 7.26
CA ASN A 524 -45.97 10.92 6.36
C ASN A 524 -46.62 9.86 5.45
N GLN A 525 -47.21 8.84 6.05
CA GLN A 525 -47.61 7.58 5.37
C GLN A 525 -48.81 7.67 4.41
N ALA A 526 -49.53 8.80 4.30
CA ALA A 526 -50.74 8.91 3.49
C ALA A 526 -50.72 10.13 2.56
N GLY A 527 -50.75 9.90 1.24
CA GLY A 527 -50.99 10.93 0.23
C GLY A 527 -49.84 11.92 -0.01
N MET A 528 -48.63 11.60 0.43
CA MET A 528 -47.44 12.42 0.15
C MET A 528 -47.02 12.27 -1.32
N SER A 529 -47.03 13.37 -2.07
CA SER A 529 -46.49 13.39 -3.42
C SER A 529 -44.95 13.40 -3.43
N SER A 530 -44.35 12.92 -4.52
CA SER A 530 -42.89 12.93 -4.70
C SER A 530 -42.31 14.34 -4.63
N GLY A 531 -43.01 15.36 -5.15
CA GLY A 531 -42.54 16.75 -5.09
C GLY A 531 -42.55 17.29 -3.67
N ARG A 532 -43.60 16.97 -2.90
CA ARG A 532 -43.69 17.38 -1.49
C ARG A 532 -42.60 16.73 -0.64
N MET A 533 -42.21 15.49 -0.96
CA MET A 533 -41.10 14.80 -0.31
C MET A 533 -39.78 15.57 -0.53
N LEU A 534 -39.51 16.01 -1.76
CA LEU A 534 -38.33 16.81 -2.07
C LEU A 534 -38.34 18.19 -1.39
N ASP A 535 -39.50 18.83 -1.28
CA ASP A 535 -39.63 20.10 -0.54
C ASP A 535 -39.24 19.94 0.93
N LEU A 536 -39.76 18.90 1.58
CA LEU A 536 -39.45 18.61 2.99
C LEU A 536 -37.97 18.26 3.17
N LEU A 537 -37.42 17.44 2.27
CA LEU A 537 -36.01 17.08 2.30
C LEU A 537 -35.12 18.31 2.15
N ARG A 538 -35.44 19.22 1.23
CA ARG A 538 -34.74 20.50 1.07
C ARG A 538 -34.80 21.32 2.35
N THR A 539 -35.96 21.44 2.98
CA THR A 539 -36.10 22.15 4.27
C THR A 539 -35.20 21.53 5.34
N SER A 540 -35.24 20.21 5.52
CA SER A 540 -34.40 19.50 6.50
C SER A 540 -32.89 19.72 6.25
N VAL A 541 -32.45 19.69 4.99
CA VAL A 541 -31.04 19.93 4.62
C VAL A 541 -30.63 21.37 4.93
N ILE A 542 -31.42 22.36 4.50
CA ILE A 542 -31.14 23.78 4.74
C ILE A 542 -31.06 24.07 6.24
N GLU A 543 -32.00 23.55 7.02
CA GLU A 543 -32.04 23.75 8.48
C GLU A 543 -30.88 23.06 9.19
N SER A 544 -30.58 21.81 8.83
CA SER A 544 -29.51 21.02 9.46
C SER A 544 -28.13 21.59 9.18
N LEU A 545 -27.90 22.05 7.95
CA LEU A 545 -26.64 22.68 7.54
C LEU A 545 -26.60 24.18 7.84
N LYS A 546 -27.68 24.74 8.38
CA LYS A 546 -27.82 26.16 8.74
C LYS A 546 -27.54 27.12 7.59
N GLN A 547 -27.93 26.73 6.38
CA GLN A 547 -27.62 27.48 5.17
C GLN A 547 -28.33 28.83 5.18
N THR A 548 -27.56 29.91 5.12
CA THR A 548 -28.06 31.30 5.13
C THR A 548 -28.09 31.97 3.77
N GLY A 549 -27.38 31.41 2.78
CA GLY A 549 -27.33 31.90 1.41
C GLY A 549 -26.30 33.02 1.20
N LYS A 550 -25.36 33.17 2.13
CA LYS A 550 -24.26 34.15 2.01
C LYS A 550 -23.27 33.73 0.92
N VAL A 551 -22.57 34.72 0.34
CA VAL A 551 -21.69 34.55 -0.83
C VAL A 551 -20.53 33.57 -0.57
N ASP A 552 -20.06 33.47 0.68
CA ASP A 552 -18.90 32.64 1.07
C ASP A 552 -19.30 31.37 1.86
N GLU A 553 -20.58 30.98 1.81
CA GLU A 553 -21.09 29.80 2.51
C GLU A 553 -21.09 28.55 1.62
N ALA A 554 -20.76 27.40 2.19
CA ALA A 554 -20.87 26.11 1.50
C ALA A 554 -22.33 25.82 1.15
N LYS A 555 -22.60 25.63 -0.14
CA LYS A 555 -23.94 25.34 -0.67
C LYS A 555 -24.14 23.85 -0.88
N ASP A 556 -23.76 23.05 0.12
CA ASP A 556 -23.85 21.60 0.06
C ASP A 556 -25.30 21.16 -0.10
N GLY A 557 -25.56 20.26 -1.03
CA GLY A 557 -26.90 19.78 -1.31
C GLY A 557 -26.87 18.39 -1.94
N MET A 558 -27.95 18.04 -2.61
CA MET A 558 -28.03 16.83 -3.40
C MET A 558 -28.90 17.00 -4.63
N ASP A 559 -28.49 16.32 -5.69
CA ASP A 559 -29.25 16.08 -6.90
C ASP A 559 -29.93 14.72 -6.71
N ILE A 560 -31.21 14.62 -7.01
CA ILE A 560 -32.01 13.47 -6.59
C ILE A 560 -33.13 13.18 -7.55
N ALA A 561 -33.45 11.90 -7.70
CA ALA A 561 -34.63 11.41 -8.40
C ALA A 561 -35.44 10.54 -7.43
N VAL A 562 -36.73 10.85 -7.28
CA VAL A 562 -37.65 10.13 -6.40
C VAL A 562 -38.80 9.57 -7.22
N CYS A 563 -39.03 8.27 -7.06
CA CYS A 563 -40.14 7.52 -7.62
C CYS A 563 -41.02 6.98 -6.50
N ILE A 564 -42.33 7.23 -6.55
CA ILE A 564 -43.32 6.62 -5.65
C ILE A 564 -44.28 5.81 -6.51
N LEU A 565 -44.16 4.49 -6.48
CA LEU A 565 -44.99 3.56 -7.24
C LEU A 565 -46.12 3.04 -6.36
N ASP A 566 -47.35 3.25 -6.81
CA ASP A 566 -48.53 2.55 -6.28
C ASP A 566 -48.60 1.14 -6.87
N LEU A 567 -48.39 0.13 -6.02
CA LEU A 567 -48.37 -1.29 -6.42
C LEU A 567 -49.78 -1.85 -6.68
N ASP A 568 -50.84 -1.19 -6.21
CA ASP A 568 -52.22 -1.62 -6.42
C ASP A 568 -52.77 -1.07 -7.74
N THR A 569 -52.38 0.17 -8.10
CA THR A 569 -52.90 0.86 -9.31
C THR A 569 -51.91 0.92 -10.47
N ASN A 570 -50.64 0.54 -10.27
CA ASN A 570 -49.55 0.74 -11.23
C ASN A 570 -49.43 2.20 -11.67
N HIS A 571 -49.59 3.11 -10.73
CA HIS A 571 -49.46 4.54 -10.95
C HIS A 571 -48.14 5.03 -10.34
N LEU A 572 -47.28 5.65 -11.15
CA LEU A 572 -45.96 6.11 -10.74
C LEU A 572 -45.93 7.63 -10.58
N GLN A 573 -45.47 8.11 -9.44
CA GLN A 573 -45.13 9.52 -9.26
C GLN A 573 -43.63 9.75 -9.36
N PHE A 574 -43.22 10.77 -10.10
CA PHE A 574 -41.83 11.17 -10.25
C PHE A 574 -41.60 12.64 -9.90
N SER A 575 -40.53 12.92 -9.16
CA SER A 575 -39.97 14.25 -8.99
C SER A 575 -38.45 14.17 -8.93
N GLY A 576 -37.77 15.19 -9.47
CA GLY A 576 -36.31 15.23 -9.46
C GLY A 576 -35.75 16.64 -9.26
N ALA A 577 -34.60 16.70 -8.61
CA ALA A 577 -33.70 17.84 -8.51
C ALA A 577 -32.46 17.54 -9.37
N PHE A 578 -32.32 18.22 -10.51
CA PHE A 578 -31.31 18.00 -11.56
C PHE A 578 -31.27 16.61 -12.23
N ASN A 579 -31.54 15.53 -11.51
CA ASN A 579 -31.51 14.14 -12.00
C ASN A 579 -32.86 13.71 -12.60
N PRO A 580 -32.94 13.47 -13.93
CA PRO A 580 -34.17 13.07 -14.60
C PRO A 580 -34.51 11.59 -14.38
N MET A 581 -35.72 11.22 -14.78
CA MET A 581 -36.13 9.81 -14.91
C MET A 581 -36.30 9.46 -16.38
N PHE A 582 -35.83 8.27 -16.78
CA PHE A 582 -36.12 7.71 -18.09
C PHE A 582 -37.09 6.54 -17.97
N LEU A 583 -38.15 6.54 -18.78
CA LEU A 583 -39.13 5.47 -18.89
C LEU A 583 -38.95 4.80 -20.26
N VAL A 584 -38.89 3.47 -20.28
CA VAL A 584 -38.91 2.69 -21.51
C VAL A 584 -40.22 1.91 -21.59
N HIS A 585 -41.01 2.24 -22.60
CA HIS A 585 -42.28 1.60 -22.94
C HIS A 585 -42.21 1.14 -24.39
N ASP A 586 -42.50 -0.14 -24.66
CA ASP A 586 -42.43 -0.76 -26.00
C ASP A 586 -41.10 -0.53 -26.75
N GLY A 587 -39.99 -0.38 -26.01
CA GLY A 587 -38.64 -0.15 -26.56
C GLY A 587 -38.34 1.31 -26.93
N GLU A 588 -39.30 2.22 -26.76
CA GLU A 588 -39.09 3.66 -26.88
C GLU A 588 -38.78 4.28 -25.51
N LEU A 589 -37.79 5.17 -25.46
CA LEU A 589 -37.34 5.82 -24.22
C LEU A 589 -37.86 7.26 -24.15
N GLU A 590 -38.71 7.52 -23.17
CA GLU A 590 -39.22 8.84 -22.79
C GLU A 590 -38.45 9.42 -21.59
N GLU A 591 -38.23 10.73 -21.59
CA GLU A 591 -37.48 11.43 -20.54
C GLU A 591 -38.37 12.41 -19.77
N TYR A 592 -38.47 12.21 -18.47
CA TYR A 592 -39.14 13.11 -17.53
C TYR A 592 -38.08 14.02 -16.89
N ARG A 593 -38.19 15.32 -17.17
CA ARG A 593 -37.20 16.30 -16.75
C ARG A 593 -37.34 16.66 -15.26
N ALA A 594 -36.20 16.73 -14.58
CA ALA A 594 -36.10 17.27 -13.24
C ALA A 594 -36.13 18.80 -13.21
N ASP A 595 -36.50 19.36 -12.06
CA ASP A 595 -36.38 20.78 -11.79
C ASP A 595 -34.90 21.16 -11.69
N ARG A 596 -34.51 22.29 -12.28
CA ARG A 596 -33.13 22.78 -12.30
C ARG A 596 -32.76 23.52 -11.02
N MET A 597 -32.90 22.84 -9.90
CA MET A 597 -32.58 23.33 -8.57
C MET A 597 -32.23 22.16 -7.66
N PRO A 598 -31.25 22.29 -6.75
CA PRO A 598 -30.81 21.20 -5.89
C PRO A 598 -31.72 21.04 -4.67
N ILE A 599 -31.52 19.95 -3.93
CA ILE A 599 -31.97 19.85 -2.54
C ILE A 599 -30.93 20.56 -1.66
N GLY A 600 -31.16 21.84 -1.44
CA GLY A 600 -30.29 22.74 -0.67
C GLY A 600 -30.68 24.19 -0.93
N ILE A 601 -29.91 25.13 -0.40
CA ILE A 601 -30.17 26.56 -0.60
C ILE A 601 -29.95 26.96 -2.07
N PHE A 602 -30.95 27.62 -2.64
CA PHE A 602 -30.95 28.05 -4.04
C PHE A 602 -31.72 29.37 -4.18
N ASP A 603 -31.41 30.18 -5.19
CA ASP A 603 -31.98 31.54 -5.32
C ASP A 603 -33.52 31.56 -5.45
N LEU A 604 -34.14 30.42 -5.76
CA LEU A 604 -35.59 30.19 -5.87
C LEU A 604 -36.18 29.41 -4.67
N VAL A 605 -35.77 29.70 -3.43
CA VAL A 605 -36.17 28.95 -2.21
C VAL A 605 -37.68 28.70 -2.08
N ASN A 606 -38.52 29.57 -2.64
CA ASN A 606 -39.99 29.50 -2.54
C ASN A 606 -40.69 28.73 -3.69
N VAL A 607 -39.94 28.09 -4.58
CA VAL A 607 -40.51 27.26 -5.66
C VAL A 607 -40.46 25.79 -5.23
N GLY A 608 -41.64 25.17 -5.14
CA GLY A 608 -41.77 23.74 -4.84
C GLY A 608 -41.42 22.85 -6.04
N PHE A 609 -41.11 21.59 -5.77
CA PHE A 609 -40.77 20.62 -6.83
C PHE A 609 -42.01 20.13 -7.60
N THR A 610 -41.84 19.95 -8.91
CA THR A 610 -42.84 19.41 -9.82
C THR A 610 -43.09 17.93 -9.52
N THR A 611 -44.36 17.52 -9.42
CA THR A 611 -44.77 16.10 -9.37
C THR A 611 -45.32 15.71 -10.73
N TYR A 612 -44.74 14.71 -11.36
CA TYR A 612 -45.31 14.03 -12.52
C TYR A 612 -46.13 12.84 -12.05
N ASP A 613 -47.37 12.76 -12.49
CA ASP A 613 -48.22 11.58 -12.39
C ASP A 613 -48.08 10.82 -13.72
N VAL A 614 -47.52 9.61 -13.67
CA VAL A 614 -47.12 8.81 -14.83
C VAL A 614 -47.88 7.48 -14.81
N ASP A 615 -48.73 7.30 -15.82
CA ASP A 615 -49.39 6.03 -16.07
C ASP A 615 -48.37 5.03 -16.63
N VAL A 616 -48.07 3.98 -15.87
CA VAL A 616 -47.13 2.94 -16.27
C VAL A 616 -47.83 1.60 -16.47
N GLN A 617 -47.33 0.81 -17.40
CA GLN A 617 -47.85 -0.52 -17.70
C GLN A 617 -46.91 -1.60 -17.18
N LYS A 618 -47.48 -2.77 -16.89
CA LYS A 618 -46.70 -3.95 -16.53
C LYS A 618 -45.68 -4.27 -17.61
N GLY A 619 -44.42 -4.35 -17.21
CA GLY A 619 -43.30 -4.60 -18.13
C GLY A 619 -42.49 -3.36 -18.48
N ASP A 620 -42.99 -2.16 -18.21
CA ASP A 620 -42.24 -0.92 -18.40
C ASP A 620 -41.00 -0.89 -17.53
N ILE A 621 -39.95 -0.23 -18.01
CA ILE A 621 -38.67 -0.12 -17.31
C ILE A 621 -38.39 1.35 -16.98
N VAL A 622 -38.09 1.62 -15.73
CA VAL A 622 -37.73 2.94 -15.23
C VAL A 622 -36.26 2.96 -14.87
N TYR A 623 -35.56 4.03 -15.27
CA TYR A 623 -34.19 4.32 -14.88
C TYR A 623 -34.09 5.65 -14.16
N ILE A 624 -33.40 5.63 -13.01
CA ILE A 624 -32.96 6.82 -12.27
C ILE A 624 -31.48 6.66 -11.92
N PHE A 625 -30.71 7.74 -11.93
CA PHE A 625 -29.25 7.69 -11.89
C PHE A 625 -28.63 9.01 -11.43
N SER A 626 -27.37 8.94 -10.99
CA SER A 626 -26.48 10.09 -10.77
C SER A 626 -25.70 10.46 -12.05
N ASP A 627 -24.97 11.56 -12.03
CA ASP A 627 -24.31 12.07 -13.22
C ASP A 627 -23.02 11.29 -13.61
N GLY A 628 -22.45 10.53 -12.67
CA GLY A 628 -21.10 9.99 -12.80
C GLY A 628 -20.86 9.12 -14.03
N TYR A 629 -21.85 8.31 -14.43
CA TYR A 629 -21.73 7.49 -15.65
C TYR A 629 -21.54 8.37 -16.89
N ALA A 630 -22.31 9.45 -17.00
CA ALA A 630 -22.23 10.39 -18.12
C ALA A 630 -20.97 11.29 -18.03
N SER A 631 -20.51 11.58 -16.82
CA SER A 631 -19.33 12.39 -16.52
C SER A 631 -18.00 11.67 -16.77
N GLN A 632 -17.99 10.34 -16.85
CA GLN A 632 -16.78 9.54 -17.00
C GLN A 632 -15.97 9.83 -18.27
N PHE A 633 -14.68 10.08 -18.10
CA PHE A 633 -13.73 10.26 -19.21
C PHE A 633 -13.25 8.91 -19.75
N GLY A 634 -13.06 8.85 -21.07
CA GLY A 634 -12.58 7.65 -21.74
C GLY A 634 -12.63 7.72 -23.27
N GLY A 635 -12.50 6.53 -23.86
CA GLY A 635 -12.41 6.32 -25.30
C GLY A 635 -11.10 6.84 -25.91
N LYS A 636 -10.90 6.59 -27.20
CA LYS A 636 -9.66 6.96 -27.93
C LYS A 636 -9.34 8.46 -27.96
N SER A 637 -10.30 9.30 -27.59
CA SER A 637 -10.16 10.76 -27.62
C SER A 637 -10.19 11.39 -26.23
N GLY A 638 -10.26 10.59 -25.15
CA GLY A 638 -10.27 11.10 -23.77
C GLY A 638 -11.42 12.06 -23.47
N LYS A 639 -12.63 11.77 -23.95
CA LYS A 639 -13.81 12.65 -23.78
C LYS A 639 -14.74 12.08 -22.71
N LYS A 640 -15.63 12.92 -22.17
CA LYS A 640 -16.75 12.47 -21.33
C LYS A 640 -17.67 11.52 -22.12
N PHE A 641 -18.33 10.60 -21.41
CA PHE A 641 -19.30 9.68 -21.99
C PHE A 641 -20.53 10.43 -22.56
N MET A 642 -20.96 11.50 -21.87
CA MET A 642 -22.09 12.38 -22.19
C MET A 642 -23.45 11.72 -22.01
N SER A 643 -24.42 12.49 -21.52
CA SER A 643 -25.80 12.02 -21.25
C SER A 643 -26.50 11.45 -22.48
N SER A 644 -26.22 11.98 -23.68
CA SER A 644 -26.82 11.47 -24.92
C SER A 644 -26.39 10.04 -25.25
N ARG A 645 -25.12 9.67 -25.01
CA ARG A 645 -24.67 8.28 -25.21
C ARG A 645 -25.24 7.37 -24.13
N PHE A 646 -25.33 7.87 -22.90
CA PHE A 646 -25.87 7.12 -21.79
C PHE A 646 -27.35 6.78 -22.00
N LYS A 647 -28.16 7.76 -22.45
CA LYS A 647 -29.55 7.56 -22.86
C LYS A 647 -29.69 6.46 -23.92
N ASN A 648 -28.87 6.51 -24.99
CA ASN A 648 -28.89 5.50 -26.03
C ASN A 648 -28.49 4.11 -25.52
N LEU A 649 -27.51 4.04 -24.61
CA LEU A 649 -27.07 2.79 -24.00
C LEU A 649 -28.18 2.17 -23.14
N LEU A 650 -28.88 2.96 -22.32
CA LEU A 650 -30.01 2.49 -21.53
C LEU A 650 -31.14 1.95 -22.41
N GLN A 651 -31.42 2.63 -23.52
CA GLN A 651 -32.40 2.13 -24.50
C GLN A 651 -31.93 0.81 -25.14
N GLU A 652 -30.66 0.69 -25.52
CA GLU A 652 -30.09 -0.54 -26.11
C GLU A 652 -30.19 -1.74 -25.16
N VAL A 653 -29.82 -1.55 -23.89
CA VAL A 653 -29.81 -2.65 -22.91
C VAL A 653 -31.20 -2.99 -22.39
N SER A 654 -32.19 -2.10 -22.51
CA SER A 654 -33.54 -2.26 -21.94
C SER A 654 -34.25 -3.57 -22.32
N SER A 655 -33.91 -4.14 -23.49
CA SER A 655 -34.46 -5.42 -23.97
C SER A 655 -33.95 -6.66 -23.20
N GLN A 656 -32.87 -6.52 -22.42
CA GLN A 656 -32.20 -7.62 -21.72
C GLN A 656 -32.76 -7.81 -20.30
N PRO A 657 -32.57 -8.98 -19.67
CA PRO A 657 -32.91 -9.18 -18.26
C PRO A 657 -32.14 -8.21 -17.33
N MET A 658 -32.74 -7.76 -16.24
CA MET A 658 -32.14 -6.78 -15.30
C MET A 658 -30.70 -7.09 -14.86
N PRO A 659 -30.34 -8.35 -14.50
CA PRO A 659 -28.95 -8.68 -14.17
C PRO A 659 -27.98 -8.50 -15.35
N THR A 660 -28.44 -8.80 -16.56
CA THR A 660 -27.67 -8.64 -17.80
C THR A 660 -27.50 -7.17 -18.15
N GLN A 661 -28.53 -6.34 -17.95
CA GLN A 661 -28.42 -4.90 -18.14
C GLN A 661 -27.33 -4.30 -17.24
N LYS A 662 -27.34 -4.64 -15.95
CA LYS A 662 -26.31 -4.21 -15.01
C LYS A 662 -24.91 -4.58 -15.50
N GLN A 663 -24.72 -5.84 -15.90
CA GLN A 663 -23.43 -6.32 -16.37
C GLN A 663 -22.99 -5.58 -17.65
N LEU A 664 -23.89 -5.37 -18.61
CA LEU A 664 -23.57 -4.63 -19.83
C LEU A 664 -23.20 -3.18 -19.54
N LEU A 665 -23.86 -2.52 -18.59
CA LEU A 665 -23.50 -1.17 -18.17
C LEU A 665 -22.12 -1.12 -17.51
N ASP A 666 -21.80 -2.11 -16.67
CA ASP A 666 -20.52 -2.23 -15.98
C ASP A 666 -19.37 -2.50 -16.97
N ASP A 667 -19.55 -3.47 -17.86
CA ASP A 667 -18.58 -3.80 -18.91
C ASP A 667 -18.34 -2.61 -19.86
N LYS A 668 -19.40 -1.86 -20.18
CA LYS A 668 -19.31 -0.71 -21.10
C LYS A 668 -18.56 0.46 -20.48
N ILE A 669 -18.71 0.72 -19.18
CA ILE A 669 -17.99 1.80 -18.51
C ILE A 669 -16.51 1.45 -18.34
N ASP A 670 -16.18 0.20 -18.01
CA ASP A 670 -14.78 -0.27 -17.93
C ASP A 670 -14.11 -0.22 -19.31
N ALA A 671 -14.80 -0.65 -20.36
CA ALA A 671 -14.31 -0.55 -21.73
C ALA A 671 -14.14 0.91 -22.19
N TRP A 672 -14.97 1.83 -21.70
CA TRP A 672 -14.83 3.25 -21.98
C TRP A 672 -13.59 3.84 -21.30
N MET A 673 -13.37 3.54 -20.02
CA MET A 673 -12.20 4.01 -19.27
C MET A 673 -10.88 3.43 -19.80
N GLY A 674 -10.86 2.14 -20.15
CA GLY A 674 -9.64 1.44 -20.54
C GLY A 674 -8.62 1.42 -19.41
N THR A 675 -7.33 1.39 -19.74
CA THR A 675 -6.22 1.39 -18.76
C THR A 675 -5.66 2.77 -18.45
N GLU A 676 -6.12 3.81 -19.15
CA GLU A 676 -5.53 5.16 -19.09
C GLU A 676 -6.31 6.12 -18.19
N TYR A 677 -7.59 5.83 -17.91
CA TYR A 677 -8.47 6.71 -17.15
C TYR A 677 -8.98 6.03 -15.90
N ASN A 678 -8.91 6.74 -14.77
CA ASN A 678 -9.55 6.34 -13.53
C ASN A 678 -11.01 6.83 -13.49
N GLN A 679 -11.80 6.23 -12.61
CA GLN A 679 -13.15 6.71 -12.33
C GLN A 679 -13.10 8.12 -11.76
N VAL A 680 -13.88 9.05 -12.33
CA VAL A 680 -13.80 10.48 -11.97
C VAL A 680 -14.83 10.92 -10.94
N ASP A 681 -15.94 10.18 -10.84
CA ASP A 681 -17.05 10.48 -9.93
C ASP A 681 -17.76 9.21 -9.45
N ASP A 682 -18.60 9.32 -8.42
CA ASP A 682 -19.45 8.22 -7.95
C ASP A 682 -20.47 7.85 -9.05
N ILE A 683 -20.74 6.55 -9.24
CA ILE A 683 -21.68 6.08 -10.27
C ILE A 683 -22.81 5.31 -9.61
N LEU A 684 -24.03 5.82 -9.76
CA LEU A 684 -25.26 5.18 -9.35
C LEU A 684 -26.24 5.10 -10.52
N VAL A 685 -26.68 3.89 -10.87
CA VAL A 685 -27.75 3.64 -11.84
C VAL A 685 -28.69 2.59 -11.27
N ILE A 686 -29.97 2.93 -11.18
CA ILE A 686 -31.04 2.03 -10.76
C ILE A 686 -31.95 1.81 -11.96
N GLY A 687 -32.15 0.55 -12.32
CA GLY A 687 -33.16 0.14 -13.28
C GLY A 687 -34.16 -0.79 -12.62
N PHE A 688 -35.46 -0.56 -12.79
CA PHE A 688 -36.49 -1.44 -12.26
C PHE A 688 -37.66 -1.57 -13.22
N LYS A 689 -38.34 -2.72 -13.15
CA LYS A 689 -39.46 -3.07 -14.01
C LYS A 689 -40.77 -3.01 -13.24
N ILE A 690 -41.81 -2.50 -13.89
CA ILE A 690 -43.15 -2.42 -13.31
C ILE A 690 -43.78 -3.83 -13.24
N PRO A 691 -44.27 -4.27 -12.06
CA PRO A 691 -44.60 -5.67 -11.76
C PRO A 691 -45.90 -6.23 -12.39
#